data_AF-A0A8J5W839-F1
#
_entry.id   AF-A0A8J5W839-F1
#
_cell.length_a   1.000
_cell.length_b   1.000
_cell.length_c   1.000
_cell.angle_alpha   90.00
_cell.angle_beta   90.00
_cell.angle_gamma   90.00
#
_symmetry.space_group_name_H-M   'P 1'
#
loop_
_entity.id
_entity.type
_entity.pdbx_description
1 polymer ?
#
loop_
_entity_poly.entity_id
_entity_poly.type
_entity_poly.pdbx_seq_one_letter_code
_entity_poly.pdbx_strand_id
1 'polypeptide(L)'
;MATPAAAVVTLGGKGAALSPAAVYALSLGLAEPVIDPSALQRLSTRGPAPQETPASLRDLALAPLESRASAAVLLNKLLVTAGDSSALVTAATATRLAGSLDLSAALPPASRDEAAIAAASAPVAVALAAVIDCCAAPLVRVIDAVAALSCEAARGDVAAFDVPTSGDGLSAKDEADVAADVKMLLFGSKLVSGAGGTSAASFTKVPTVNGIFREAVRALHARVRIELNAPVKLGKRDAGETGEGKEEALIVLASQLARSVQAILKLSIARTRLCVGRIDDAELREKFTGGVDINDLKGMVDKVMIDSDAVSVLRGVYNHLLKFRDILAWEAAIAMAVIEMDSSIERPQAGGENEAGSSTEKPQASEEKAKGDKKSKKKKTLGKGTSAILMLLRDHVTNGKEVLSVNASQLAEWGTELSLLFDPKCARLESLVDKVKEIVESNEVRRLPKIPKGTRDFGKEQMAIRERAFSIITGVFKMHGAVALDTPVFELRETLMGKYGEDSKLIYDLADQGGELCSLRYDLTVPFARYVAMNNISSLKRYQIAKVYRRDNPSKGRYREFYQCDFDIAGVYETMEPDFEVIKVLTELLDQLDIGSYEIKLNHRKLLDGMLEICGVPPEKFRTVCSSIDKLDKQTFEQVKKELVSI
;
A
#
# COMPACT_ATOMS: atom_id res chain seq x y z
N MET A 1 20.58 27.20 -24.32
CA MET A 1 19.66 26.59 -23.34
C MET A 1 20.16 25.18 -23.08
N ALA A 2 20.68 24.90 -21.88
CA ALA A 2 21.11 23.56 -21.53
C ALA A 2 19.89 22.64 -21.55
N THR A 3 19.95 21.54 -22.31
CA THR A 3 19.00 20.44 -22.19
C THR A 3 19.00 19.98 -20.72
N PRO A 4 17.83 19.84 -20.06
CA PRO A 4 17.80 19.30 -18.71
C PRO A 4 18.50 17.93 -18.72
N ALA A 5 19.36 17.68 -17.73
CA ALA A 5 20.01 16.38 -17.60
C ALA A 5 18.93 15.29 -17.51
N ALA A 6 19.02 14.27 -18.37
CA ALA A 6 18.07 13.17 -18.35
C ALA A 6 18.03 12.52 -16.97
N ALA A 7 16.84 12.16 -16.48
CA ALA A 7 16.71 11.46 -15.21
C ALA A 7 17.49 10.14 -15.26
N VAL A 8 18.14 9.74 -14.18
CA VAL A 8 18.97 8.52 -14.16
C VAL A 8 18.23 7.40 -13.44
N VAL A 9 18.19 6.21 -14.05
CA VAL A 9 17.66 4.99 -13.42
C VAL A 9 18.80 4.02 -13.14
N THR A 10 19.09 3.78 -11.86
CA THR A 10 20.11 2.83 -11.44
C THR A 10 19.58 1.39 -11.43
N LEU A 11 20.30 0.46 -12.07
CA LEU A 11 19.91 -0.95 -12.20
C LEU A 11 20.89 -1.89 -11.48
N GLY A 12 20.37 -2.95 -10.85
CA GLY A 12 21.16 -4.08 -10.34
C GLY A 12 21.82 -3.92 -8.94
N GLY A 13 21.73 -2.76 -8.29
CA GLY A 13 22.34 -2.49 -6.97
C GLY A 13 21.64 -3.18 -5.79
N LYS A 14 22.37 -3.49 -4.71
CA LYS A 14 21.76 -3.95 -3.44
C LYS A 14 20.96 -2.81 -2.82
N GLY A 15 19.64 -2.82 -3.03
CA GLY A 15 18.72 -1.78 -2.55
C GLY A 15 18.12 -0.90 -3.66
N ALA A 16 18.59 -1.03 -4.90
CA ALA A 16 17.96 -0.42 -6.07
C ALA A 16 16.87 -1.36 -6.61
N ALA A 17 15.62 -0.89 -6.66
CA ALA A 17 14.49 -1.62 -7.21
C ALA A 17 13.97 -0.92 -8.47
N LEU A 18 13.92 -1.64 -9.58
CA LEU A 18 13.33 -1.15 -10.82
C LEU A 18 11.82 -1.03 -10.63
N SER A 19 11.30 0.19 -10.78
CA SER A 19 9.87 0.49 -10.67
C SER A 19 9.19 0.50 -12.05
N PRO A 20 7.87 0.30 -12.12
CA PRO A 20 7.09 0.43 -13.35
C PRO A 20 7.23 1.82 -14.01
N ALA A 21 7.24 2.89 -13.20
CA ALA A 21 7.48 4.25 -13.67
C ALA A 21 8.88 4.43 -14.30
N ALA A 22 9.91 3.81 -13.71
CA ALA A 22 11.25 3.84 -14.26
C ALA A 22 11.33 3.07 -15.60
N VAL A 23 10.68 1.91 -15.72
CA VAL A 23 10.57 1.18 -17.00
C VAL A 23 9.88 2.04 -18.05
N TYR A 24 8.77 2.70 -17.69
CA TYR A 24 8.05 3.61 -18.59
C TYR A 24 8.93 4.78 -19.05
N ALA A 25 9.64 5.44 -18.14
CA ALA A 25 10.55 6.54 -18.46
C ALA A 25 11.70 6.11 -19.39
N LEU A 26 12.32 4.95 -19.13
CA LEU A 26 13.35 4.37 -19.99
C LEU A 26 12.80 4.02 -21.38
N SER A 27 11.58 3.48 -21.46
CA SER A 27 10.93 3.12 -22.72
C SER A 27 10.76 4.32 -23.64
N LEU A 28 10.48 5.49 -23.07
CA LEU A 28 10.27 6.76 -23.78
C LEU A 28 11.54 7.57 -24.01
N GLY A 29 12.68 7.15 -23.42
CA GLY A 29 13.92 7.92 -23.45
C GLY A 29 13.89 9.19 -22.59
N LEU A 30 13.00 9.25 -21.60
CA LEU A 30 12.96 10.33 -20.60
C LEU A 30 14.01 10.13 -19.50
N ALA A 31 14.58 8.92 -19.42
CA ALA A 31 15.62 8.56 -18.49
C ALA A 31 16.72 7.73 -19.15
N GLU A 32 17.92 7.77 -18.57
CA GLU A 32 19.06 6.95 -18.97
C GLU A 32 19.33 5.82 -17.96
N PRO A 33 19.61 4.60 -18.42
CA PRO A 33 19.95 3.49 -17.52
C PRO A 33 21.41 3.60 -17.08
N VAL A 34 21.66 3.49 -15.78
CA VAL A 34 23.02 3.40 -15.21
C VAL A 34 23.13 2.10 -14.44
N ILE A 35 24.18 1.33 -14.70
CA ILE A 35 24.46 0.10 -13.97
C ILE A 35 25.08 0.47 -12.63
N ASP A 36 24.56 -0.08 -11.55
CA ASP A 36 25.14 0.10 -10.23
C ASP A 36 26.60 -0.41 -10.19
N PRO A 37 27.56 0.38 -9.68
CA PRO A 37 28.97 -0.02 -9.63
C PRO A 37 29.21 -1.36 -8.91
N SER A 38 28.42 -1.69 -7.88
CA SER A 38 28.52 -2.96 -7.16
C SER A 38 28.00 -4.14 -7.99
N ALA A 39 27.05 -3.90 -8.91
CA ALA A 39 26.62 -4.90 -9.87
C ALA A 39 27.70 -5.14 -10.91
N LEU A 40 28.31 -4.07 -11.44
CA LEU A 40 29.38 -4.16 -12.42
C LEU A 40 30.64 -4.86 -11.85
N GLN A 41 31.03 -4.53 -10.60
CA GLN A 41 32.16 -5.18 -9.93
C GLN A 41 31.95 -6.69 -9.75
N ARG A 42 30.71 -7.13 -9.49
CA ARG A 42 30.37 -8.57 -9.42
C ARG A 42 30.58 -9.26 -10.78
N LEU A 43 30.26 -8.59 -11.88
CA LEU A 43 30.42 -9.14 -13.25
C LEU A 43 31.89 -9.14 -13.73
N SER A 44 32.71 -8.18 -13.30
CA SER A 44 34.10 -8.01 -13.78
C SER A 44 35.13 -9.01 -13.24
N THR A 45 34.74 -9.90 -12.30
CA THR A 45 35.65 -10.86 -11.65
C THR A 45 35.72 -12.24 -12.33
N ARG A 46 35.08 -12.43 -13.48
CA ARG A 46 34.90 -13.76 -14.10
C ARG A 46 35.22 -13.77 -15.61
N GLY A 47 35.86 -14.84 -16.08
CA GLY A 47 36.26 -15.02 -17.48
C GLY A 47 35.09 -15.38 -18.43
N PRO A 48 35.28 -15.24 -19.76
CA PRO A 48 34.23 -15.52 -20.74
C PRO A 48 33.84 -17.01 -20.77
N ALA A 49 32.53 -17.29 -20.83
CA ALA A 49 31.99 -18.63 -21.01
C ALA A 49 31.98 -19.06 -22.49
N PRO A 50 31.91 -20.36 -22.82
CA PRO A 50 31.83 -20.85 -24.19
C PRO A 50 30.55 -20.37 -24.89
N GLN A 51 30.69 -19.96 -26.15
CA GLN A 51 29.57 -19.58 -27.02
C GLN A 51 28.89 -20.82 -27.58
N GLU A 52 27.65 -21.06 -27.18
CA GLU A 52 26.71 -21.90 -27.94
C GLU A 52 25.59 -20.98 -28.41
N THR A 53 25.10 -21.16 -29.63
CA THR A 53 24.05 -20.33 -30.25
C THR A 53 22.67 -20.97 -30.05
N PRO A 54 21.91 -20.62 -29.00
CA PRO A 54 20.49 -20.96 -28.91
C PRO A 54 19.66 -20.14 -29.91
N ALA A 55 18.52 -20.72 -30.28
CA ALA A 55 17.54 -20.11 -31.16
C ALA A 55 17.05 -18.77 -30.59
N SER A 56 16.91 -17.80 -31.48
CA SER A 56 16.90 -16.37 -31.22
C SER A 56 15.62 -15.78 -30.61
N LEU A 57 15.77 -14.72 -29.80
CA LEU A 57 14.77 -13.67 -29.56
C LEU A 57 14.41 -12.83 -30.82
N ARG A 58 14.78 -13.27 -32.03
CA ARG A 58 14.83 -12.44 -33.26
C ARG A 58 13.49 -12.27 -33.97
N ASP A 59 12.46 -13.02 -33.60
CA ASP A 59 11.19 -13.03 -34.38
C ASP A 59 10.08 -12.16 -33.79
N LEU A 60 10.33 -11.43 -32.69
CA LEU A 60 9.37 -10.48 -32.14
C LEU A 60 9.52 -9.11 -32.81
N ALA A 61 8.62 -8.79 -33.74
CA ALA A 61 8.45 -7.44 -34.27
C ALA A 61 7.91 -6.50 -33.16
N LEU A 62 8.82 -5.99 -32.32
CA LEU A 62 8.51 -5.06 -31.25
C LEU A 62 8.54 -3.62 -31.74
N ALA A 63 7.60 -2.80 -31.28
CA ALA A 63 7.68 -1.37 -31.48
C ALA A 63 8.89 -0.80 -30.69
N PRO A 64 9.46 0.36 -31.10
CA PRO A 64 10.65 0.92 -30.44
C PRO A 64 10.50 1.09 -28.92
N LEU A 65 9.33 1.51 -28.45
CA LEU A 65 9.03 1.67 -27.02
C LEU A 65 9.06 0.32 -26.28
N GLU A 66 8.47 -0.70 -26.88
CA GLU A 66 8.42 -2.05 -26.30
C GLU A 66 9.81 -2.67 -26.28
N SER A 67 10.61 -2.48 -27.35
CA SER A 67 12.00 -2.91 -27.40
C SER A 67 12.82 -2.29 -26.26
N ARG A 68 12.69 -0.97 -26.05
CA ARG A 68 13.40 -0.26 -24.97
C ARG A 68 12.97 -0.69 -23.57
N ALA A 69 11.66 -0.82 -23.33
CA ALA A 69 11.13 -1.27 -22.06
C ALA A 69 11.62 -2.69 -21.74
N SER A 70 11.53 -3.58 -22.72
CA SER A 70 11.90 -4.99 -22.59
C SER A 70 13.42 -5.17 -22.43
N ALA A 71 14.22 -4.37 -23.12
CA ALA A 71 15.68 -4.31 -22.94
C ALA A 71 16.06 -3.86 -21.51
N ALA A 72 15.38 -2.86 -20.96
CA ALA A 72 15.62 -2.40 -19.59
C ALA A 72 15.28 -3.47 -18.55
N VAL A 73 14.16 -4.17 -18.73
CA VAL A 73 13.75 -5.29 -17.86
C VAL A 73 14.76 -6.43 -17.95
N LEU A 74 15.15 -6.84 -19.17
CA LEU A 74 16.14 -7.88 -19.38
C LEU A 74 17.48 -7.51 -18.72
N LEU A 75 17.96 -6.28 -18.91
CA LEU A 75 19.17 -5.79 -18.26
C LEU A 75 19.09 -5.93 -16.73
N ASN A 76 17.99 -5.50 -16.11
CA ASN A 76 17.81 -5.63 -14.67
C ASN A 76 17.81 -7.11 -14.23
N LYS A 77 17.17 -7.99 -14.99
CA LYS A 77 17.13 -9.43 -14.71
C LYS A 77 18.49 -10.08 -14.76
N LEU A 78 19.29 -9.72 -15.76
CA LEU A 78 20.67 -10.18 -15.91
C LEU A 78 21.52 -9.74 -14.69
N LEU A 79 21.40 -8.48 -14.28
CA LEU A 79 22.16 -7.92 -13.15
C LEU A 79 21.78 -8.49 -11.79
N VAL A 80 20.48 -8.71 -11.54
CA VAL A 80 20.00 -9.22 -10.24
C VAL A 80 20.22 -10.72 -10.10
N THR A 81 20.13 -11.49 -11.19
CA THR A 81 20.29 -12.95 -11.18
C THR A 81 21.75 -13.40 -11.07
N ALA A 82 22.71 -12.59 -11.53
CA ALA A 82 24.14 -12.91 -11.51
C ALA A 82 24.75 -13.16 -10.11
N GLY A 83 23.97 -13.02 -9.02
CA GLY A 83 24.41 -13.32 -7.65
C GLY A 83 24.57 -14.82 -7.33
N ASP A 84 23.85 -15.72 -8.01
CA ASP A 84 23.60 -17.09 -7.51
C ASP A 84 24.06 -18.26 -8.42
N SER A 85 24.71 -18.01 -9.57
CA SER A 85 25.12 -19.09 -10.49
C SER A 85 26.44 -18.86 -11.22
N SER A 86 27.03 -19.95 -11.72
CA SER A 86 28.44 -20.04 -12.12
C SER A 86 28.78 -19.62 -13.55
N ALA A 87 27.88 -19.06 -14.38
CA ALA A 87 28.25 -18.57 -15.71
C ALA A 87 27.26 -17.54 -16.33
N LEU A 88 27.05 -16.37 -15.72
CA LEU A 88 25.96 -15.47 -16.15
C LEU A 88 26.38 -14.01 -16.30
N VAL A 89 26.48 -13.57 -17.57
CA VAL A 89 26.60 -12.19 -18.07
C VAL A 89 27.96 -11.52 -17.88
N THR A 90 28.50 -10.94 -18.95
CA THR A 90 29.73 -10.14 -18.91
C THR A 90 29.42 -8.66 -18.68
N ALA A 91 30.34 -7.94 -18.00
CA ALA A 91 30.26 -6.49 -17.85
C ALA A 91 30.10 -5.76 -19.20
N ALA A 92 30.78 -6.24 -20.25
CA ALA A 92 30.68 -5.68 -21.60
C ALA A 92 29.27 -5.82 -22.22
N THR A 93 28.58 -6.93 -21.96
CA THR A 93 27.22 -7.18 -22.45
C THR A 93 26.21 -6.28 -21.74
N ALA A 94 26.33 -6.17 -20.42
CA ALA A 94 25.49 -5.29 -19.62
C ALA A 94 25.65 -3.81 -20.05
N THR A 95 26.90 -3.33 -20.19
CA THR A 95 27.18 -1.95 -20.62
C THR A 95 26.67 -1.65 -22.02
N ARG A 96 26.76 -2.62 -22.95
CA ARG A 96 26.23 -2.46 -24.32
C ARG A 96 24.71 -2.36 -24.31
N LEU A 97 24.03 -3.23 -23.57
CA LEU A 97 22.57 -3.21 -23.45
C LEU A 97 22.06 -1.94 -22.76
N ALA A 98 22.79 -1.44 -21.76
CA ALA A 98 22.51 -0.14 -21.15
C ALA A 98 22.67 1.02 -22.15
N GLY A 99 23.70 0.96 -23.01
CA GLY A 99 23.96 2.01 -23.99
C GLY A 99 22.97 2.06 -25.17
N SER A 100 22.41 0.93 -25.60
CA SER A 100 21.47 0.88 -26.73
C SER A 100 20.00 0.81 -26.34
N LEU A 101 19.67 0.12 -25.23
CA LEU A 101 18.30 -0.30 -24.89
C LEU A 101 17.53 -0.86 -26.10
N ASP A 102 18.19 -1.65 -26.93
CA ASP A 102 17.59 -2.23 -28.12
C ASP A 102 17.81 -3.74 -28.12
N LEU A 103 16.71 -4.49 -28.00
CA LEU A 103 16.71 -5.96 -28.02
C LEU A 103 17.23 -6.55 -29.33
N SER A 104 17.05 -5.85 -30.46
CA SER A 104 17.54 -6.29 -31.76
C SER A 104 19.05 -6.10 -31.92
N ALA A 105 19.61 -5.09 -31.24
CA ALA A 105 21.05 -4.85 -31.11
C ALA A 105 21.69 -5.58 -29.91
N ALA A 106 20.87 -6.20 -29.03
CA ALA A 106 21.28 -6.88 -27.81
C ALA A 106 21.88 -8.27 -28.09
N LEU A 107 23.00 -8.29 -28.82
CA LEU A 107 23.93 -9.42 -29.01
C LEU A 107 23.32 -10.75 -29.57
N PRO A 108 24.09 -11.55 -30.33
CA PRO A 108 23.88 -12.99 -30.31
C PRO A 108 24.18 -13.51 -28.89
N PRO A 109 23.35 -14.40 -28.30
CA PRO A 109 23.55 -14.86 -26.92
C PRO A 109 24.97 -15.39 -26.71
N ALA A 110 25.69 -14.87 -25.71
CA ALA A 110 27.10 -15.20 -25.50
C ALA A 110 27.29 -16.43 -24.59
N SER A 111 26.22 -16.98 -24.02
CA SER A 111 26.21 -18.25 -23.29
C SER A 111 24.81 -18.89 -23.20
N ARG A 112 24.77 -20.21 -22.97
CA ARG A 112 23.53 -20.98 -22.72
C ARG A 112 22.69 -20.42 -21.58
N ASP A 113 23.34 -19.92 -20.53
CA ASP A 113 22.67 -19.44 -19.32
C ASP A 113 22.00 -18.07 -19.54
N GLU A 114 22.58 -17.18 -20.36
CA GLU A 114 21.98 -15.90 -20.74
C GLU A 114 20.64 -16.09 -21.48
N ALA A 115 20.61 -17.03 -22.43
CA ALA A 115 19.39 -17.38 -23.15
C ALA A 115 18.34 -18.02 -22.22
N ALA A 116 18.78 -18.84 -21.27
CA ALA A 116 17.89 -19.41 -20.27
C ALA A 116 17.27 -18.35 -19.34
N ILE A 117 18.04 -17.34 -18.92
CA ILE A 117 17.48 -16.19 -18.18
C ILE A 117 16.50 -15.42 -19.04
N ALA A 118 16.85 -15.12 -20.29
CA ALA A 118 15.98 -14.37 -21.18
C ALA A 118 14.64 -15.09 -21.40
N ALA A 119 14.66 -16.41 -21.64
CA ALA A 119 13.47 -17.23 -21.75
C ALA A 119 12.66 -17.27 -20.43
N ALA A 120 13.30 -17.57 -19.30
CA ALA A 120 12.61 -17.73 -18.01
C ALA A 120 12.16 -16.41 -17.35
N SER A 121 12.62 -15.26 -17.85
CA SER A 121 12.28 -13.94 -17.29
C SER A 121 11.12 -13.24 -17.99
N ALA A 122 10.66 -13.75 -19.14
CA ALA A 122 9.57 -13.17 -19.93
C ALA A 122 9.65 -11.63 -20.06
N PRO A 123 10.80 -11.07 -20.51
CA PRO A 123 11.10 -9.65 -20.38
C PRO A 123 10.10 -8.76 -21.13
N VAL A 124 9.55 -9.24 -22.25
CA VAL A 124 8.55 -8.51 -23.05
C VAL A 124 7.21 -8.41 -22.31
N ALA A 125 6.70 -9.52 -21.80
CA ALA A 125 5.46 -9.54 -21.04
C ALA A 125 5.56 -8.70 -19.75
N VAL A 126 6.68 -8.84 -19.01
CA VAL A 126 6.93 -8.05 -17.80
C VAL A 126 7.04 -6.55 -18.10
N ALA A 127 7.70 -6.17 -19.21
CA ALA A 127 7.82 -4.78 -19.63
C ALA A 127 6.48 -4.16 -20.04
N LEU A 128 5.69 -4.86 -20.84
CA LEU A 128 4.34 -4.41 -21.22
C LEU A 128 3.44 -4.29 -19.98
N ALA A 129 3.48 -5.25 -19.06
CA ALA A 129 2.75 -5.18 -17.81
C ALA A 129 3.18 -3.97 -16.94
N ALA A 130 4.48 -3.65 -16.92
CA ALA A 130 4.99 -2.46 -16.23
C ALA A 130 4.53 -1.14 -16.87
N VAL A 131 4.46 -1.09 -18.20
CA VAL A 131 3.90 0.05 -18.93
C VAL A 131 2.41 0.21 -18.61
N ILE A 132 1.63 -0.88 -18.63
CA ILE A 132 0.21 -0.87 -18.28
C ILE A 132 0.00 -0.39 -16.84
N ASP A 133 0.79 -0.91 -15.89
CA ASP A 133 0.72 -0.52 -14.49
C ASP A 133 1.03 0.98 -14.30
N CYS A 134 2.09 1.48 -14.94
CA CYS A 134 2.43 2.90 -14.91
C CYS A 134 1.30 3.79 -15.46
N CYS A 135 0.59 3.33 -16.49
CA CYS A 135 -0.54 4.04 -17.06
C CYS A 135 -1.82 3.93 -16.22
N ALA A 136 -2.05 2.80 -15.53
CA ALA A 136 -3.28 2.56 -14.79
C ALA A 136 -3.25 3.13 -13.36
N ALA A 137 -2.08 3.11 -12.71
CA ALA A 137 -1.94 3.49 -11.30
C ALA A 137 -2.38 4.94 -10.98
N PRO A 138 -2.00 5.97 -11.77
CA PRO A 138 -2.48 7.34 -11.54
C PRO A 138 -4.00 7.45 -11.72
N LEU A 139 -4.56 6.72 -12.68
CA LEU A 139 -5.98 6.79 -13.03
C LEU A 139 -6.89 6.33 -11.89
N VAL A 140 -6.41 5.48 -10.98
CA VAL A 140 -7.16 5.05 -9.77
C VAL A 140 -7.72 6.23 -8.97
N ARG A 141 -6.99 7.34 -8.85
CA ARG A 141 -7.47 8.52 -8.12
C ARG A 141 -8.20 9.51 -9.03
N VAL A 142 -7.75 9.62 -10.27
CA VAL A 142 -8.38 10.50 -11.26
C VAL A 142 -9.83 10.07 -11.53
N ILE A 143 -10.12 8.76 -11.60
CA ILE A 143 -11.49 8.27 -11.88
C ILE A 143 -12.49 8.68 -10.80
N ASP A 144 -12.08 8.74 -9.55
CA ASP A 144 -12.97 9.11 -8.44
C ASP A 144 -13.18 10.62 -8.39
N ALA A 145 -12.13 11.38 -8.68
CA ALA A 145 -12.22 12.83 -8.87
C ALA A 145 -13.16 13.20 -10.03
N VAL A 146 -13.03 12.53 -11.17
CA VAL A 146 -13.91 12.73 -12.33
C VAL A 146 -15.34 12.26 -12.03
N ALA A 147 -15.53 11.14 -11.34
CA ALA A 147 -16.85 10.66 -10.94
C ALA A 147 -17.54 11.62 -9.95
N ALA A 148 -16.80 12.24 -9.03
CA ALA A 148 -17.32 13.28 -8.14
C ALA A 148 -17.72 14.53 -8.94
N LEU A 149 -16.87 14.98 -9.87
CA LEU A 149 -17.16 16.15 -10.70
C LEU A 149 -18.38 15.93 -11.61
N SER A 150 -18.48 14.75 -12.24
CA SER A 150 -19.64 14.39 -13.06
C SER A 150 -20.91 14.19 -12.22
N CYS A 151 -20.79 13.73 -10.97
CA CYS A 151 -21.89 13.69 -10.01
C CYS A 151 -22.43 15.10 -9.73
N GLU A 152 -21.56 16.08 -9.45
CA GLU A 152 -22.02 17.45 -9.26
C GLU A 152 -22.63 18.04 -10.51
N ALA A 153 -21.98 17.90 -11.67
CA ALA A 153 -22.46 18.40 -12.96
C ALA A 153 -23.86 17.85 -13.29
N ALA A 154 -24.09 16.56 -13.06
CA ALA A 154 -25.38 15.91 -13.26
C ALA A 154 -26.42 16.18 -12.15
N ARG A 155 -26.04 16.84 -11.04
CA ARG A 155 -26.84 16.97 -9.80
C ARG A 155 -27.24 15.61 -9.23
N GLY A 156 -26.27 14.70 -9.17
CA GLY A 156 -26.42 13.35 -8.64
C GLY A 156 -26.82 13.31 -7.16
N ASP A 157 -27.15 12.11 -6.69
CA ASP A 157 -27.56 11.84 -5.31
C ASP A 157 -26.35 11.37 -4.50
N VAL A 158 -26.03 12.06 -3.40
CA VAL A 158 -24.89 11.70 -2.54
C VAL A 158 -25.10 10.37 -1.81
N ALA A 159 -26.36 9.96 -1.61
CA ALA A 159 -26.68 8.67 -0.98
C ALA A 159 -26.14 7.48 -1.78
N ALA A 160 -25.83 7.68 -3.07
CA ALA A 160 -25.12 6.70 -3.90
C ALA A 160 -23.77 6.25 -3.32
N PHE A 161 -23.20 7.01 -2.39
CA PHE A 161 -21.90 6.75 -1.76
C PHE A 161 -22.05 6.37 -0.27
N ASP A 162 -23.26 6.07 0.21
CA ASP A 162 -23.52 5.52 1.55
C ASP A 162 -23.23 4.01 1.60
N VAL A 163 -21.94 3.65 1.49
CA VAL A 163 -21.49 2.25 1.63
C VAL A 163 -21.16 1.96 3.10
N PRO A 164 -21.87 1.02 3.76
CA PRO A 164 -21.58 0.65 5.14
C PRO A 164 -20.26 -0.15 5.22
N THR A 165 -19.36 0.28 6.11
CA THR A 165 -18.17 -0.51 6.48
C THR A 165 -18.54 -1.46 7.61
N SER A 166 -18.45 -2.77 7.38
CA SER A 166 -18.66 -3.75 8.44
C SER A 166 -17.42 -3.82 9.33
N GLY A 167 -17.61 -3.71 10.64
CA GLY A 167 -16.52 -3.78 11.64
C GLY A 167 -15.93 -5.18 11.82
N ASP A 168 -16.50 -6.19 11.18
CA ASP A 168 -16.06 -7.58 11.16
C ASP A 168 -14.96 -7.87 10.12
N GLY A 169 -14.62 -6.88 9.27
CA GLY A 169 -13.60 -7.02 8.23
C GLY A 169 -14.07 -7.74 6.95
N LEU A 170 -15.37 -8.04 6.82
CA LEU A 170 -15.96 -8.68 5.63
C LEU A 170 -16.44 -7.69 4.56
N SER A 171 -16.31 -6.37 4.77
CA SER A 171 -16.69 -5.37 3.76
C SER A 171 -15.69 -5.29 2.62
N ALA A 172 -16.18 -5.05 1.40
CA ALA A 172 -15.36 -4.73 0.24
C ALA A 172 -14.60 -3.41 0.48
N LYS A 173 -13.36 -3.51 0.95
CA LYS A 173 -12.55 -2.37 1.39
C LYS A 173 -12.41 -1.29 0.31
N ASP A 174 -12.13 -1.71 -0.92
CA ASP A 174 -11.92 -0.78 -2.03
C ASP A 174 -13.19 -0.04 -2.45
N GLU A 175 -14.33 -0.72 -2.39
CA GLU A 175 -15.63 -0.11 -2.62
C GLU A 175 -15.97 0.94 -1.55
N ALA A 176 -15.75 0.60 -0.28
CA ALA A 176 -15.94 1.54 0.82
C ALA A 176 -14.97 2.73 0.75
N ASP A 177 -13.70 2.49 0.39
CA ASP A 177 -12.70 3.55 0.23
C ASP A 177 -13.05 4.47 -0.96
N VAL A 178 -13.54 3.94 -2.10
CA VAL A 178 -14.06 4.79 -3.20
C VAL A 178 -15.22 5.65 -2.73
N ALA A 179 -16.20 5.06 -2.06
CA ALA A 179 -17.38 5.79 -1.61
C ALA A 179 -17.00 6.92 -0.64
N ALA A 180 -16.05 6.66 0.26
CA ALA A 180 -15.51 7.66 1.17
C ALA A 180 -14.75 8.78 0.43
N ASP A 181 -13.88 8.43 -0.51
CA ASP A 181 -13.08 9.38 -1.28
C ASP A 181 -13.97 10.31 -2.11
N VAL A 182 -15.01 9.78 -2.77
CA VAL A 182 -15.97 10.59 -3.53
C VAL A 182 -16.79 11.51 -2.62
N LYS A 183 -17.19 11.05 -1.42
CA LYS A 183 -17.85 11.91 -0.43
C LYS A 183 -16.97 13.05 0.06
N MET A 184 -15.68 12.80 0.28
CA MET A 184 -14.72 13.84 0.63
C MET A 184 -14.65 14.91 -0.46
N LEU A 185 -14.60 14.49 -1.73
CA LEU A 185 -14.57 15.40 -2.87
C LEU A 185 -15.84 16.26 -2.96
N LEU A 186 -17.01 15.66 -2.72
CA LEU A 186 -18.32 16.30 -2.74
C LEU A 186 -18.64 17.13 -1.49
N PHE A 187 -17.78 17.10 -0.47
CA PHE A 187 -18.06 17.74 0.82
C PHE A 187 -18.32 19.24 0.68
N GLY A 188 -19.46 19.72 1.22
CA GLY A 188 -19.89 21.12 1.15
C GLY A 188 -20.68 21.51 -0.11
N SER A 189 -20.91 20.57 -1.03
CA SER A 189 -21.69 20.82 -2.24
C SER A 189 -23.17 21.12 -1.95
N LYS A 190 -23.72 22.11 -2.68
CA LYS A 190 -25.17 22.42 -2.74
C LYS A 190 -25.78 22.06 -4.11
N LEU A 191 -25.02 21.36 -4.95
CA LEU A 191 -25.45 20.96 -6.30
C LEU A 191 -26.00 19.54 -6.33
N VAL A 192 -25.42 18.67 -5.52
CA VAL A 192 -25.89 17.30 -5.33
C VAL A 192 -27.18 17.28 -4.51
N SER A 193 -28.09 16.36 -4.86
CA SER A 193 -29.35 16.17 -4.16
C SER A 193 -29.20 15.22 -2.97
N GLY A 194 -30.05 15.38 -1.97
CA GLY A 194 -30.26 14.35 -0.94
C GLY A 194 -31.16 13.23 -1.48
N ALA A 195 -31.19 12.11 -0.75
CA ALA A 195 -31.83 10.84 -1.12
C ALA A 195 -33.13 10.99 -1.92
N GLY A 196 -33.18 10.43 -3.14
CA GLY A 196 -34.40 10.30 -3.96
C GLY A 196 -34.37 10.94 -5.36
N GLY A 197 -33.20 11.32 -5.87
CA GLY A 197 -33.06 11.91 -7.21
C GLY A 197 -33.15 10.88 -8.37
N THR A 198 -33.77 11.26 -9.49
CA THR A 198 -33.94 10.43 -10.71
C THR A 198 -32.63 10.05 -11.44
N SER A 199 -31.47 10.58 -11.00
CA SER A 199 -30.14 10.35 -11.59
C SER A 199 -29.35 9.19 -10.91
N ALA A 200 -29.94 8.50 -9.92
CA ALA A 200 -29.22 7.64 -8.97
C ALA A 200 -28.56 6.38 -9.58
N ALA A 201 -29.07 5.78 -10.66
CA ALA A 201 -28.65 4.45 -11.10
C ALA A 201 -27.20 4.36 -11.63
N SER A 202 -26.67 5.44 -12.20
CA SER A 202 -25.28 5.47 -12.71
C SER A 202 -24.27 5.79 -11.61
N PHE A 203 -24.63 6.59 -10.60
CA PHE A 203 -23.72 6.96 -9.52
C PHE A 203 -23.66 5.90 -8.41
N THR A 204 -24.76 5.19 -8.15
CA THR A 204 -24.82 4.08 -7.17
C THR A 204 -23.87 2.93 -7.48
N LYS A 205 -23.50 2.75 -8.75
CA LYS A 205 -22.54 1.72 -9.19
C LYS A 205 -21.08 2.16 -9.10
N VAL A 206 -20.81 3.44 -8.87
CA VAL A 206 -19.43 3.98 -8.86
C VAL A 206 -18.56 3.31 -7.78
N PRO A 207 -19.00 3.17 -6.51
CA PRO A 207 -18.21 2.49 -5.49
C PRO A 207 -17.76 1.09 -5.91
N THR A 208 -18.71 0.26 -6.37
CA THR A 208 -18.44 -1.14 -6.74
C THR A 208 -17.53 -1.23 -7.97
N VAL A 209 -17.83 -0.46 -9.03
CA VAL A 209 -17.10 -0.54 -10.31
C VAL A 209 -15.68 0.03 -10.19
N ASN A 210 -15.52 1.20 -9.57
CA ASN A 210 -14.19 1.77 -9.36
C ASN A 210 -13.41 0.95 -8.31
N GLY A 211 -14.08 0.37 -7.31
CA GLY A 211 -13.46 -0.51 -6.31
C GLY A 211 -12.78 -1.73 -6.95
N ILE A 212 -13.47 -2.43 -7.85
CA ILE A 212 -12.90 -3.57 -8.60
C ILE A 212 -11.69 -3.16 -9.46
N PHE A 213 -11.73 -1.96 -10.06
CA PHE A 213 -10.58 -1.43 -10.80
C PHE A 213 -9.38 -1.16 -9.88
N ARG A 214 -9.61 -0.55 -8.70
CA ARG A 214 -8.55 -0.36 -7.68
C ARG A 214 -7.91 -1.68 -7.29
N GLU A 215 -8.72 -2.71 -7.08
CA GLU A 215 -8.24 -4.06 -6.76
C GLU A 215 -7.39 -4.64 -7.91
N ALA A 216 -7.89 -4.59 -9.14
CA ALA A 216 -7.19 -5.10 -10.32
C ALA A 216 -5.84 -4.40 -10.54
N VAL A 217 -5.80 -3.08 -10.44
CA VAL A 217 -4.55 -2.30 -10.53
C VAL A 217 -3.60 -2.67 -9.40
N ARG A 218 -4.06 -2.79 -8.16
CA ARG A 218 -3.21 -3.17 -7.01
C ARG A 218 -2.60 -4.57 -7.19
N ALA A 219 -3.39 -5.53 -7.67
CA ALA A 219 -2.94 -6.89 -7.90
C ALA A 219 -1.88 -6.95 -9.00
N LEU A 220 -2.12 -6.25 -10.13
CA LEU A 220 -1.13 -6.10 -11.20
C LEU A 220 0.14 -5.41 -10.70
N HIS A 221 0.01 -4.27 -10.02
CA HIS A 221 1.13 -3.51 -9.46
C HIS A 221 2.02 -4.34 -8.52
N ALA A 222 1.40 -5.13 -7.64
CA ALA A 222 2.11 -6.03 -6.74
C ALA A 222 2.89 -7.09 -7.51
N ARG A 223 2.27 -7.72 -8.51
CA ARG A 223 2.91 -8.77 -9.31
C ARG A 223 4.04 -8.21 -10.18
N VAL A 224 3.81 -7.10 -10.88
CA VAL A 224 4.80 -6.45 -11.73
C VAL A 224 6.05 -6.07 -10.93
N ARG A 225 5.91 -5.48 -9.73
CA ARG A 225 7.09 -5.12 -8.92
C ARG A 225 7.92 -6.33 -8.49
N ILE A 226 7.26 -7.45 -8.18
CA ILE A 226 7.95 -8.72 -7.91
C ILE A 226 8.66 -9.19 -9.17
N GLU A 227 7.96 -9.25 -10.30
CA GLU A 227 8.53 -9.72 -11.56
C GLU A 227 9.59 -8.80 -12.13
N LEU A 228 9.64 -7.51 -11.81
CA LEU A 228 10.73 -6.64 -12.23
C LEU A 228 12.03 -6.95 -11.47
N ASN A 229 11.94 -7.35 -10.21
CA ASN A 229 13.07 -7.35 -9.26
C ASN A 229 13.45 -8.72 -8.71
N ALA A 230 12.63 -9.76 -8.89
CA ALA A 230 12.97 -11.11 -8.46
C ALA A 230 14.10 -11.70 -9.32
N PRO A 231 15.12 -12.35 -8.72
CA PRO A 231 16.11 -13.10 -9.48
C PRO A 231 15.45 -14.30 -10.20
N VAL A 232 16.02 -14.72 -11.33
CA VAL A 232 15.56 -15.90 -12.06
C VAL A 232 16.20 -17.14 -11.45
N LYS A 233 15.38 -18.14 -11.12
CA LYS A 233 15.87 -19.45 -10.67
C LYS A 233 16.09 -20.35 -11.89
N LEU A 234 17.34 -20.70 -12.18
CA LEU A 234 17.65 -21.66 -13.23
C LEU A 234 17.53 -23.09 -12.67
N GLY A 235 16.68 -23.91 -13.29
CA GLY A 235 16.53 -25.33 -12.96
C GLY A 235 17.70 -26.18 -13.50
N LYS A 236 17.88 -27.41 -12.99
CA LYS A 236 18.90 -28.36 -13.47
C LYS A 236 18.55 -29.05 -14.82
N ARG A 237 17.35 -28.84 -15.38
CA ARG A 237 16.91 -29.38 -16.69
C ARG A 237 16.02 -28.37 -17.41
N ASP A 238 16.15 -28.40 -18.75
CA ASP A 238 15.37 -27.74 -19.81
C ASP A 238 14.77 -26.35 -19.47
N ALA A 239 15.44 -25.31 -19.98
CA ALA A 239 15.10 -23.90 -19.77
C ALA A 239 13.76 -23.45 -20.40
N GLY A 240 13.04 -24.33 -21.09
CA GLY A 240 11.86 -23.98 -21.89
C GLY A 240 10.58 -23.72 -21.09
N GLU A 241 10.36 -24.40 -19.97
CA GLU A 241 9.03 -24.43 -19.31
C GLU A 241 8.90 -23.52 -18.07
N THR A 242 9.98 -22.84 -17.65
CA THR A 242 9.98 -22.09 -16.35
C THR A 242 9.37 -20.69 -16.41
N GLY A 243 9.17 -20.13 -17.61
CA GLY A 243 8.59 -18.80 -17.83
C GLY A 243 7.06 -18.77 -17.95
N GLU A 244 6.44 -19.88 -18.35
CA GLU A 244 5.02 -19.97 -18.71
C GLU A 244 4.09 -19.52 -17.58
N GLY A 245 4.32 -19.98 -16.36
CA GLY A 245 3.48 -19.60 -15.21
C GLY A 245 3.56 -18.12 -14.81
N LYS A 246 4.59 -17.38 -15.24
CA LYS A 246 4.66 -15.91 -15.03
C LYS A 246 3.82 -15.18 -16.05
N GLU A 247 3.93 -15.57 -17.32
CA GLU A 247 3.16 -14.99 -18.41
C GLU A 247 1.67 -15.24 -18.21
N GLU A 248 1.27 -16.45 -17.82
CA GLU A 248 -0.10 -16.79 -17.45
C GLU A 248 -0.62 -15.90 -16.31
N ALA A 249 0.17 -15.70 -15.25
CA ALA A 249 -0.23 -14.83 -14.15
C ALA A 249 -0.42 -13.37 -14.60
N LEU A 250 0.43 -12.87 -15.48
CA LEU A 250 0.30 -11.52 -16.06
C LEU A 250 -0.92 -11.43 -16.98
N ILE A 251 -1.20 -12.45 -17.80
CA ILE A 251 -2.40 -12.54 -18.65
C ILE A 251 -3.65 -12.45 -17.78
N VAL A 252 -3.74 -13.22 -16.70
CA VAL A 252 -4.90 -13.22 -15.79
C VAL A 252 -5.13 -11.84 -15.19
N LEU A 253 -4.08 -11.23 -14.63
CA LEU A 253 -4.18 -9.92 -13.98
C LEU A 253 -4.49 -8.79 -15.00
N ALA A 254 -3.88 -8.82 -16.17
CA ALA A 254 -4.14 -7.85 -17.23
C ALA A 254 -5.55 -8.00 -17.82
N SER A 255 -6.04 -9.24 -17.93
CA SER A 255 -7.42 -9.52 -18.36
C SER A 255 -8.45 -9.03 -17.33
N GLN A 256 -8.18 -9.26 -16.03
CA GLN A 256 -8.99 -8.70 -14.95
C GLN A 256 -9.03 -7.17 -15.04
N LEU A 257 -7.88 -6.53 -15.27
CA LEU A 257 -7.81 -5.09 -15.49
C LEU A 257 -8.65 -4.66 -16.71
N ALA A 258 -8.51 -5.30 -17.86
CA ALA A 258 -9.30 -4.98 -19.05
C ALA A 258 -10.82 -5.09 -18.82
N ARG A 259 -11.28 -6.10 -18.08
CA ARG A 259 -12.70 -6.22 -17.71
C ARG A 259 -13.16 -5.09 -16.80
N SER A 260 -12.34 -4.71 -15.81
CA SER A 260 -12.66 -3.59 -14.92
C SER A 260 -12.69 -2.26 -15.67
N VAL A 261 -11.74 -2.02 -16.58
CA VAL A 261 -11.72 -0.85 -17.46
C VAL A 261 -12.98 -0.78 -18.32
N GLN A 262 -13.40 -1.89 -18.91
CA GLN A 262 -14.64 -1.95 -19.70
C GLN A 262 -15.90 -1.65 -18.88
N ALA A 263 -15.93 -2.04 -17.61
CA ALA A 263 -17.01 -1.67 -16.70
C ALA A 263 -17.02 -0.17 -16.41
N ILE A 264 -15.85 0.43 -16.15
CA ILE A 264 -15.74 1.89 -15.95
C ILE A 264 -16.13 2.64 -17.22
N LEU A 265 -15.67 2.22 -18.40
CA LEU A 265 -16.01 2.84 -19.68
C LEU A 265 -17.52 2.94 -19.90
N LYS A 266 -18.25 1.84 -19.69
CA LYS A 266 -19.71 1.83 -19.78
C LYS A 266 -20.34 2.81 -18.78
N LEU A 267 -19.80 2.86 -17.56
CA LEU A 267 -20.30 3.73 -16.50
C LEU A 267 -20.00 5.21 -16.77
N SER A 268 -18.79 5.52 -17.22
CA SER A 268 -18.32 6.85 -17.62
C SER A 268 -19.18 7.41 -18.73
N ILE A 269 -19.44 6.64 -19.80
CA ILE A 269 -20.32 7.06 -20.89
C ILE A 269 -21.76 7.31 -20.39
N ALA A 270 -22.26 6.48 -19.47
CA ALA A 270 -23.58 6.71 -18.86
C ALA A 270 -23.64 8.01 -18.04
N ARG A 271 -22.60 8.31 -17.25
CA ARG A 271 -22.49 9.58 -16.50
C ARG A 271 -22.34 10.78 -17.44
N THR A 272 -21.55 10.66 -18.49
CA THR A 272 -21.41 11.68 -19.54
C THR A 272 -22.76 12.03 -20.16
N ARG A 273 -23.59 11.03 -20.51
CA ARG A 273 -24.94 11.28 -21.04
C ARG A 273 -25.83 12.03 -20.05
N LEU A 274 -25.72 11.75 -18.75
CA LEU A 274 -26.44 12.48 -17.71
C LEU A 274 -25.98 13.94 -17.62
N CYS A 275 -24.67 14.20 -17.71
CA CYS A 275 -24.11 15.55 -17.75
C CYS A 275 -24.60 16.33 -18.99
N VAL A 276 -24.50 15.73 -20.18
CA VAL A 276 -24.94 16.34 -21.45
C VAL A 276 -26.43 16.67 -21.42
N GLY A 277 -27.27 15.85 -20.77
CA GLY A 277 -28.69 16.14 -20.56
C GLY A 277 -29.00 17.42 -19.79
N ARG A 278 -28.00 18.06 -19.16
CA ARG A 278 -28.15 19.34 -18.44
C ARG A 278 -27.84 20.57 -19.30
N ILE A 279 -27.41 20.37 -20.54
CA ILE A 279 -27.13 21.44 -21.50
C ILE A 279 -28.43 21.82 -22.20
N ASP A 280 -28.79 23.10 -22.16
CA ASP A 280 -30.03 23.59 -22.77
C ASP A 280 -29.97 23.56 -24.31
N ASP A 281 -28.81 23.86 -24.89
CA ASP A 281 -28.58 23.88 -26.33
C ASP A 281 -28.69 22.47 -26.96
N ALA A 282 -29.67 22.28 -27.86
CA ALA A 282 -29.93 21.01 -28.51
C ALA A 282 -28.85 20.62 -29.53
N GLU A 283 -28.29 21.58 -30.26
CA GLU A 283 -27.24 21.34 -31.25
C GLU A 283 -25.93 20.94 -30.56
N LEU A 284 -25.64 21.58 -29.43
CA LEU A 284 -24.49 21.25 -28.61
C LEU A 284 -24.62 19.85 -27.98
N ARG A 285 -25.82 19.47 -27.53
CA ARG A 285 -26.10 18.12 -27.01
C ARG A 285 -25.86 17.04 -28.05
N GLU A 286 -26.34 17.22 -29.28
CA GLU A 286 -26.15 16.24 -30.36
C GLU A 286 -24.66 16.03 -30.67
N LYS A 287 -23.91 17.13 -30.80
CA LYS A 287 -22.45 17.11 -31.01
C LYS A 287 -21.70 16.42 -29.86
N PHE A 288 -22.16 16.58 -28.62
CA PHE A 288 -21.54 15.95 -27.45
C PHE A 288 -21.88 14.46 -27.28
N THR A 289 -22.93 13.98 -27.95
CA THR A 289 -23.29 12.55 -27.97
C THR A 289 -22.62 11.75 -29.10
N GLY A 290 -22.13 12.41 -30.15
CA GLY A 290 -21.64 11.78 -31.38
C GLY A 290 -20.23 11.15 -31.33
N GLY A 291 -19.56 11.11 -30.17
CA GLY A 291 -18.11 10.85 -30.11
C GLY A 291 -17.65 9.45 -29.68
N VAL A 292 -18.49 8.59 -29.11
CA VAL A 292 -18.01 7.33 -28.48
C VAL A 292 -18.92 6.14 -28.80
N ASP A 293 -18.49 5.27 -29.73
CA ASP A 293 -19.15 3.99 -29.99
C ASP A 293 -18.69 2.93 -28.96
N ILE A 294 -19.65 2.43 -28.17
CA ILE A 294 -19.42 1.39 -27.15
C ILE A 294 -19.08 0.03 -27.80
N ASN A 295 -19.52 -0.20 -29.04
CA ASN A 295 -19.33 -1.48 -29.74
C ASN A 295 -17.86 -1.69 -30.10
N ASP A 296 -17.15 -0.64 -30.50
CA ASP A 296 -15.72 -0.68 -30.80
C ASP A 296 -14.90 -1.10 -29.56
N LEU A 297 -15.27 -0.59 -28.39
CA LEU A 297 -14.62 -0.91 -27.11
C LEU A 297 -14.87 -2.36 -26.70
N LYS A 298 -16.08 -2.87 -26.95
CA LYS A 298 -16.42 -4.28 -26.67
C LYS A 298 -15.58 -5.23 -27.52
N GLY A 299 -15.42 -4.95 -28.81
CA GLY A 299 -14.60 -5.76 -29.71
C GLY A 299 -13.12 -5.82 -29.31
N MET A 300 -12.58 -4.75 -28.72
CA MET A 300 -11.21 -4.77 -28.19
C MET A 300 -11.05 -5.74 -27.01
N VAL A 301 -12.00 -5.74 -26.07
CA VAL A 301 -11.95 -6.62 -24.89
C VAL A 301 -12.20 -8.06 -25.27
N ASP A 302 -13.15 -8.32 -26.17
CA ASP A 302 -13.45 -9.69 -26.62
C ASP A 302 -12.20 -10.35 -27.24
N LYS A 303 -11.39 -9.59 -28.00
CA LYS A 303 -10.10 -10.06 -28.51
C LYS A 303 -9.12 -10.42 -27.40
N VAL A 304 -8.96 -9.54 -26.39
CA VAL A 304 -8.08 -9.78 -25.23
C VAL A 304 -8.48 -11.04 -24.46
N MET A 305 -9.77 -11.38 -24.42
CA MET A 305 -10.29 -12.50 -23.64
C MET A 305 -10.16 -13.86 -24.34
N ILE A 306 -9.97 -13.87 -25.65
CA ILE A 306 -9.89 -15.10 -26.46
C ILE A 306 -8.44 -15.46 -26.77
N ASP A 307 -7.55 -14.46 -26.79
CA ASP A 307 -6.14 -14.66 -27.09
C ASP A 307 -5.40 -15.33 -25.91
N SER A 308 -4.47 -16.22 -26.25
CA SER A 308 -3.60 -16.93 -25.30
C SER A 308 -2.16 -16.42 -25.33
N ASP A 309 -1.78 -15.60 -26.33
CA ASP A 309 -0.45 -15.02 -26.43
C ASP A 309 -0.29 -13.85 -25.46
N ALA A 310 0.67 -13.93 -24.54
CA ALA A 310 0.85 -12.94 -23.48
C ALA A 310 1.13 -11.53 -24.03
N VAL A 311 1.94 -11.42 -25.08
CA VAL A 311 2.33 -10.15 -25.68
C VAL A 311 1.12 -9.50 -26.36
N SER A 312 0.35 -10.27 -27.12
CA SER A 312 -0.88 -9.82 -27.78
C SER A 312 -1.93 -9.36 -26.78
N VAL A 313 -2.19 -10.17 -25.73
CA VAL A 313 -3.12 -9.82 -24.64
C VAL A 313 -2.70 -8.51 -23.98
N LEU A 314 -1.44 -8.39 -23.55
CA LEU A 314 -0.94 -7.20 -22.85
C LEU A 314 -0.98 -5.96 -23.76
N ARG A 315 -0.61 -6.08 -25.04
CA ARG A 315 -0.72 -4.98 -26.01
C ARG A 315 -2.17 -4.56 -26.22
N GLY A 316 -3.10 -5.52 -26.27
CA GLY A 316 -4.54 -5.26 -26.32
C GLY A 316 -5.05 -4.50 -25.09
N VAL A 317 -4.63 -4.92 -23.89
CA VAL A 317 -4.97 -4.26 -22.61
C VAL A 317 -4.42 -2.84 -22.57
N TYR A 318 -3.16 -2.62 -22.98
CA TYR A 318 -2.55 -1.30 -23.07
C TYR A 318 -3.34 -0.37 -24.00
N ASN A 319 -3.68 -0.82 -25.20
CA ASN A 319 -4.47 -0.04 -26.15
C ASN A 319 -5.88 0.27 -25.59
N HIS A 320 -6.49 -0.67 -24.88
CA HIS A 320 -7.78 -0.47 -24.23
C HIS A 320 -7.69 0.59 -23.12
N LEU A 321 -6.59 0.60 -22.36
CA LEU A 321 -6.31 1.60 -21.33
C LEU A 321 -6.09 3.01 -21.91
N LEU A 322 -5.45 3.13 -23.08
CA LEU A 322 -5.32 4.41 -23.78
C LEU A 322 -6.69 4.98 -24.16
N LYS A 323 -7.58 4.15 -24.71
CA LYS A 323 -8.97 4.55 -25.03
C LYS A 323 -9.76 4.91 -23.77
N PHE A 324 -9.53 4.19 -22.68
CA PHE A 324 -10.11 4.52 -21.39
C PHE A 324 -9.71 5.90 -20.88
N ARG A 325 -8.42 6.25 -20.97
CA ARG A 325 -7.92 7.57 -20.62
C ARG A 325 -8.60 8.67 -21.43
N ASP A 326 -8.71 8.49 -22.75
CA ASP A 326 -9.37 9.45 -23.63
C ASP A 326 -10.82 9.68 -23.19
N ILE A 327 -11.57 8.60 -22.94
CA ILE A 327 -12.99 8.69 -22.54
C ILE A 327 -13.14 9.32 -21.15
N LEU A 328 -12.24 9.01 -20.22
CA LEU A 328 -12.23 9.64 -18.89
C LEU A 328 -11.95 11.15 -18.98
N ALA A 329 -11.02 11.56 -19.85
CA ALA A 329 -10.73 12.96 -20.12
C ALA A 329 -11.94 13.67 -20.74
N TRP A 330 -12.65 13.02 -21.66
CA TRP A 330 -13.90 13.53 -22.22
C TRP A 330 -15.01 13.69 -21.18
N GLU A 331 -15.18 12.73 -20.26
CA GLU A 331 -16.11 12.87 -19.14
C GLU A 331 -15.77 14.11 -18.28
N ALA A 332 -14.49 14.28 -17.96
CA ALA A 332 -14.02 15.43 -17.17
C ALA A 332 -14.27 16.76 -17.89
N ALA A 333 -13.97 16.84 -19.19
CA ALA A 333 -14.22 18.02 -20.02
C ALA A 333 -15.72 18.37 -20.08
N ILE A 334 -16.59 17.37 -20.24
CA ILE A 334 -18.05 17.58 -20.29
C ILE A 334 -18.59 18.01 -18.93
N ALA A 335 -18.15 17.39 -17.84
CA ALA A 335 -18.54 17.80 -16.49
C ALA A 335 -18.10 19.24 -16.20
N MET A 336 -16.87 19.61 -16.57
CA MET A 336 -16.36 20.98 -16.48
C MET A 336 -17.20 21.96 -17.31
N ALA A 337 -17.50 21.64 -18.57
CA ALA A 337 -18.30 22.48 -19.44
C ALA A 337 -19.70 22.73 -18.88
N VAL A 338 -20.37 21.69 -18.38
CA VAL A 338 -21.70 21.80 -17.74
C VAL A 338 -21.66 22.70 -16.51
N ILE A 339 -20.59 22.63 -15.72
CA ILE A 339 -20.41 23.50 -14.54
C ILE A 339 -20.15 24.94 -14.96
N GLU A 340 -19.27 25.18 -15.94
CA GLU A 340 -18.92 26.53 -16.42
C GLU A 340 -20.07 27.23 -17.15
N MET A 341 -20.97 26.49 -17.80
CA MET A 341 -22.17 27.02 -18.45
C MET A 341 -23.28 27.41 -17.45
N ASP A 342 -23.30 26.83 -16.24
CA ASP A 342 -24.36 27.11 -15.26
C ASP A 342 -24.06 28.39 -14.47
N SER A 343 -24.67 29.50 -14.91
CA SER A 343 -24.58 30.81 -14.27
C SER A 343 -25.05 30.87 -12.80
N SER A 344 -25.76 29.85 -12.32
CA SER A 344 -26.21 29.77 -10.91
C SER A 344 -25.13 29.27 -9.96
N ILE A 345 -23.99 28.80 -10.46
CA ILE A 345 -22.86 28.30 -9.66
C ILE A 345 -21.92 29.46 -9.29
N GLU A 346 -21.44 29.45 -8.05
CA GLU A 346 -20.34 30.32 -7.62
C GLU A 346 -19.04 29.89 -8.31
N ARG A 347 -18.45 30.79 -9.11
CA ARG A 347 -17.17 30.53 -9.76
C ARG A 347 -16.07 30.44 -8.70
N PRO A 348 -15.27 29.36 -8.67
CA PRO A 348 -14.09 29.29 -7.81
C PRO A 348 -13.13 30.44 -8.16
N GLN A 349 -12.80 31.30 -7.19
CA GLN A 349 -11.78 32.35 -7.38
C GLN A 349 -10.42 31.82 -6.93
N ALA A 350 -9.36 32.16 -7.68
CA ALA A 350 -8.00 31.89 -7.28
C ALA A 350 -7.56 32.89 -6.19
N GLY A 351 -7.38 32.39 -4.96
CA GLY A 351 -6.84 33.16 -3.84
C GLY A 351 -7.89 33.55 -2.81
N GLY A 352 -7.92 32.80 -1.71
CA GLY A 352 -8.79 33.05 -0.56
C GLY A 352 -8.69 31.89 0.41
N GLU A 353 -7.54 31.74 1.07
CA GLU A 353 -7.49 31.06 2.37
C GLU A 353 -8.43 31.82 3.30
N ASN A 354 -9.66 31.35 3.46
CA ASN A 354 -10.46 31.78 4.60
C ASN A 354 -9.89 31.07 5.82
N GLU A 355 -8.94 31.76 6.45
CA GLU A 355 -8.56 31.53 7.84
C GLU A 355 -9.82 31.35 8.67
N ALA A 356 -9.87 30.22 9.38
CA ALA A 356 -10.76 30.04 10.50
C ALA A 356 -10.43 31.12 11.55
N GLY A 357 -11.37 32.04 11.76
CA GLY A 357 -11.18 33.16 12.67
C GLY A 357 -12.45 33.51 13.42
N SER A 358 -12.48 33.08 14.68
CA SER A 358 -13.06 33.82 15.81
C SER A 358 -14.59 33.94 15.89
N SER A 359 -15.13 33.15 16.81
CA SER A 359 -16.25 33.57 17.64
C SER A 359 -15.91 34.89 18.35
N THR A 360 -16.41 36.00 17.83
CA THR A 360 -16.50 37.24 18.60
C THR A 360 -17.85 37.88 18.35
N GLU A 361 -18.65 37.89 19.40
CA GLU A 361 -19.85 38.70 19.54
C GLU A 361 -19.58 40.14 19.08
N LYS A 362 -20.54 40.75 18.37
CA LYS A 362 -20.68 42.20 18.38
C LYS A 362 -22.13 42.63 18.55
N PRO A 363 -22.34 43.79 19.20
CA PRO A 363 -23.59 44.15 19.86
C PRO A 363 -24.56 44.83 18.90
N GLN A 364 -25.82 44.86 19.33
CA GLN A 364 -26.90 45.64 18.74
C GLN A 364 -26.54 47.11 18.61
N ALA A 365 -26.70 47.67 17.42
CA ALA A 365 -27.09 49.07 17.22
C ALA A 365 -27.94 49.18 15.96
N SER A 366 -29.12 49.76 16.15
CA SER A 366 -30.16 50.08 15.19
C SER A 366 -29.71 51.13 14.17
N GLU A 367 -29.99 50.90 12.89
CA GLU A 367 -30.32 51.98 11.95
C GLU A 367 -31.22 51.41 10.82
N GLU A 368 -32.47 51.86 10.81
CA GLU A 368 -33.41 51.62 9.72
C GLU A 368 -32.94 52.36 8.45
N LYS A 369 -32.89 51.66 7.31
CA LYS A 369 -33.21 52.27 6.01
C LYS A 369 -33.59 51.25 4.94
N ALA A 370 -34.85 51.40 4.52
CA ALA A 370 -35.44 51.12 3.21
C ALA A 370 -35.31 49.71 2.59
N LYS A 371 -36.43 48.98 2.62
CA LYS A 371 -36.75 47.85 1.74
C LYS A 371 -36.66 48.26 0.26
N GLY A 372 -35.69 47.70 -0.45
CA GLY A 372 -35.74 47.49 -1.89
C GLY A 372 -35.68 45.99 -2.17
N ASP A 373 -36.76 45.43 -2.68
CA ASP A 373 -36.86 44.01 -3.07
C ASP A 373 -35.91 43.72 -4.26
N LYS A 374 -34.70 43.26 -3.95
CA LYS A 374 -33.86 42.48 -4.88
C LYS A 374 -33.43 41.22 -4.14
N LYS A 375 -34.27 40.20 -4.22
CA LYS A 375 -33.94 38.83 -3.79
C LYS A 375 -32.83 38.32 -4.72
N SER A 376 -31.56 38.60 -4.40
CA SER A 376 -30.43 38.02 -5.14
C SER A 376 -30.52 36.50 -4.97
N LYS A 377 -30.65 35.76 -6.08
CA LYS A 377 -30.59 34.30 -6.05
C LYS A 377 -29.23 33.92 -5.45
N LYS A 378 -29.24 33.34 -4.25
CA LYS A 378 -28.04 32.81 -3.58
C LYS A 378 -27.43 31.75 -4.52
N LYS A 379 -26.22 31.99 -5.00
CA LYS A 379 -25.53 31.07 -5.92
C LYS A 379 -25.25 29.74 -5.20
N LYS A 380 -25.22 28.65 -5.97
CA LYS A 380 -24.96 27.30 -5.46
C LYS A 380 -23.45 27.06 -5.41
N THR A 381 -23.00 26.41 -4.35
CA THR A 381 -21.58 26.11 -4.12
C THR A 381 -21.25 24.68 -4.55
N LEU A 382 -20.11 24.50 -5.21
CA LEU A 382 -19.50 23.18 -5.46
C LEU A 382 -18.94 22.60 -4.15
N GLY A 383 -18.68 21.30 -4.15
CA GLY A 383 -17.89 20.66 -3.11
C GLY A 383 -16.49 21.27 -3.02
N LYS A 384 -15.92 21.34 -1.82
CA LYS A 384 -14.58 21.92 -1.62
C LYS A 384 -13.52 21.17 -2.45
N GLY A 385 -13.59 19.84 -2.42
CA GLY A 385 -12.65 18.98 -3.13
C GLY A 385 -12.80 19.07 -4.65
N THR A 386 -14.02 18.90 -5.14
CA THR A 386 -14.32 19.04 -6.58
C THR A 386 -14.02 20.45 -7.11
N SER A 387 -14.22 21.51 -6.31
CA SER A 387 -13.82 22.88 -6.67
C SER A 387 -12.31 22.99 -6.89
N ALA A 388 -11.49 22.43 -5.99
CA ALA A 388 -10.03 22.43 -6.13
C ALA A 388 -9.57 21.63 -7.36
N ILE A 389 -10.18 20.48 -7.62
CA ILE A 389 -9.89 19.67 -8.81
C ILE A 389 -10.31 20.42 -10.08
N LEU A 390 -11.52 20.99 -10.12
CA LEU A 390 -12.02 21.76 -11.25
C LEU A 390 -11.06 22.91 -11.61
N MET A 391 -10.51 23.61 -10.61
CA MET A 391 -9.54 24.67 -10.84
C MET A 391 -8.25 24.16 -11.49
N LEU A 392 -7.71 23.02 -11.05
CA LEU A 392 -6.50 22.43 -11.65
C LEU A 392 -6.73 22.00 -13.10
N LEU A 393 -7.86 21.33 -13.36
CA LEU A 393 -8.22 20.90 -14.71
C LEU A 393 -8.46 22.10 -15.62
N ARG A 394 -9.16 23.13 -15.12
CA ARG A 394 -9.42 24.38 -15.84
C ARG A 394 -8.12 25.11 -16.18
N ASP A 395 -7.25 25.30 -15.19
CA ASP A 395 -5.96 25.96 -15.39
C ASP A 395 -5.13 25.27 -16.46
N HIS A 396 -5.16 23.93 -16.50
CA HIS A 396 -4.49 23.16 -17.55
C HIS A 396 -5.03 23.45 -18.94
N VAL A 397 -6.35 23.46 -19.13
CA VAL A 397 -6.96 23.62 -20.46
C VAL A 397 -7.12 25.07 -20.92
N THR A 398 -7.10 26.05 -20.01
CA THR A 398 -7.27 27.47 -20.36
C THR A 398 -6.02 28.33 -20.18
N ASN A 399 -4.94 27.78 -19.61
CA ASN A 399 -3.76 28.55 -19.19
C ASN A 399 -4.14 29.78 -18.34
N GLY A 400 -5.08 29.59 -17.41
CA GLY A 400 -5.58 30.63 -16.50
C GLY A 400 -6.53 31.66 -17.12
N LYS A 401 -6.90 31.53 -18.41
CA LYS A 401 -7.87 32.45 -19.05
C LYS A 401 -9.29 32.23 -18.54
N GLU A 402 -10.08 33.30 -18.53
CA GLU A 402 -11.49 33.24 -18.16
C GLU A 402 -12.33 32.59 -19.27
N VAL A 403 -13.17 31.62 -18.90
CA VAL A 403 -14.10 30.96 -19.82
C VAL A 403 -15.35 31.82 -19.95
N LEU A 404 -15.55 32.45 -21.11
CA LEU A 404 -16.73 33.29 -21.38
C LEU A 404 -17.91 32.48 -21.92
N SER A 405 -17.64 31.50 -22.76
CA SER A 405 -18.62 30.56 -23.35
C SER A 405 -17.89 29.27 -23.73
N VAL A 406 -18.60 28.15 -23.78
CA VAL A 406 -18.04 26.86 -24.22
C VAL A 406 -18.76 26.42 -25.49
N ASN A 407 -18.01 26.15 -26.56
CA ASN A 407 -18.53 25.62 -27.82
C ASN A 407 -17.97 24.23 -28.11
N ALA A 408 -18.43 23.59 -29.19
CA ALA A 408 -18.03 22.22 -29.51
C ALA A 408 -16.54 22.05 -29.83
N SER A 409 -15.92 23.04 -30.49
CA SER A 409 -14.48 23.04 -30.77
C SER A 409 -13.66 23.12 -29.49
N GLN A 410 -14.10 23.97 -28.56
CA GLN A 410 -13.42 24.20 -27.29
C GLN A 410 -13.52 22.99 -26.37
N LEU A 411 -14.66 22.29 -26.36
CA LEU A 411 -14.77 21.02 -25.64
C LEU A 411 -13.83 19.95 -26.22
N ALA A 412 -13.72 19.86 -27.55
CA ALA A 412 -12.81 18.90 -28.19
C ALA A 412 -11.34 19.18 -27.88
N GLU A 413 -10.97 20.46 -27.83
CA GLU A 413 -9.66 20.91 -27.35
C GLU A 413 -9.45 20.49 -25.88
N TRP A 414 -10.41 20.77 -25.00
CA TRP A 414 -10.33 20.39 -23.59
C TRP A 414 -10.22 18.88 -23.38
N GLY A 415 -11.00 18.07 -24.10
CA GLY A 415 -10.91 16.61 -24.05
C GLY A 415 -9.53 16.10 -24.46
N THR A 416 -8.92 16.72 -25.47
CA THR A 416 -7.57 16.40 -25.95
C THR A 416 -6.51 16.78 -24.92
N GLU A 417 -6.54 18.01 -24.42
CA GLU A 417 -5.61 18.51 -23.41
C GLU A 417 -5.72 17.72 -22.09
N LEU A 418 -6.93 17.37 -21.65
CA LEU A 418 -7.11 16.53 -20.46
C LEU A 418 -6.64 15.09 -20.69
N SER A 419 -6.74 14.54 -21.90
CA SER A 419 -6.15 13.22 -22.20
C SER A 419 -4.63 13.27 -22.11
N LEU A 420 -4.00 14.37 -22.56
CA LEU A 420 -2.57 14.62 -22.37
C LEU A 420 -2.21 14.80 -20.89
N LEU A 421 -3.03 15.50 -20.10
CA LEU A 421 -2.86 15.62 -18.65
C LEU A 421 -2.88 14.26 -17.95
N PHE A 422 -3.76 13.36 -18.38
CA PHE A 422 -3.90 12.02 -17.78
C PHE A 422 -2.87 11.01 -18.29
N ASP A 423 -1.97 11.41 -19.20
CA ASP A 423 -0.84 10.61 -19.64
C ASP A 423 0.28 10.67 -18.57
N PRO A 424 0.85 9.54 -18.12
CA PRO A 424 2.00 9.53 -17.22
C PRO A 424 3.22 10.31 -17.72
N LYS A 425 3.31 10.61 -19.03
CA LYS A 425 4.32 11.51 -19.59
C LYS A 425 4.18 12.95 -19.09
N CYS A 426 2.98 13.36 -18.69
CA CYS A 426 2.72 14.71 -18.23
C CYS A 426 3.12 14.86 -16.77
N ALA A 427 4.13 15.69 -16.51
CA ALA A 427 4.59 15.97 -15.15
C ALA A 427 3.49 16.57 -14.24
N ARG A 428 2.45 17.20 -14.82
CA ARG A 428 1.32 17.76 -14.07
C ARG A 428 0.34 16.69 -13.56
N LEU A 429 0.40 15.46 -14.06
CA LEU A 429 -0.44 14.36 -13.58
C LEU A 429 -0.16 14.05 -12.11
N GLU A 430 1.12 13.99 -11.72
CA GLU A 430 1.50 13.73 -10.32
C GLU A 430 0.93 14.81 -9.40
N SER A 431 1.00 16.09 -9.81
CA SER A 431 0.39 17.19 -9.05
C SER A 431 -1.12 17.04 -8.88
N LEU A 432 -1.83 16.58 -9.92
CA LEU A 432 -3.27 16.29 -9.82
C LEU A 432 -3.54 15.14 -8.86
N VAL A 433 -2.81 14.03 -8.97
CA VAL A 433 -2.96 12.86 -8.11
C VAL A 433 -2.67 13.19 -6.65
N ASP A 434 -1.60 13.94 -6.40
CA ASP A 434 -1.23 14.41 -5.06
C ASP A 434 -2.29 15.34 -4.49
N LYS A 435 -2.87 16.23 -5.31
CA LYS A 435 -3.96 17.09 -4.83
C LYS A 435 -5.22 16.29 -4.48
N VAL A 436 -5.60 15.31 -5.31
CA VAL A 436 -6.71 14.40 -4.97
C VAL A 436 -6.40 13.67 -3.67
N LYS A 437 -5.17 13.16 -3.51
CA LYS A 437 -4.72 12.46 -2.31
C LYS A 437 -4.80 13.36 -1.06
N GLU A 438 -4.29 14.58 -1.14
CA GLU A 438 -4.36 15.58 -0.07
C GLU A 438 -5.81 15.82 0.37
N ILE A 439 -6.73 15.96 -0.59
CA ILE A 439 -8.16 16.20 -0.32
C ILE A 439 -8.80 14.98 0.36
N VAL A 440 -8.61 13.77 -0.17
CA VAL A 440 -9.27 12.57 0.39
C VAL A 440 -8.65 12.11 1.71
N GLU A 441 -7.38 12.43 1.94
CA GLU A 441 -6.68 12.21 3.22
C GLU A 441 -6.90 13.37 4.21
N SER A 442 -7.49 14.49 3.77
CA SER A 442 -7.82 15.59 4.66
C SER A 442 -8.86 15.15 5.69
N ASN A 443 -8.55 15.38 6.97
CA ASN A 443 -9.33 14.88 8.11
C ASN A 443 -10.66 15.64 8.33
N GLU A 444 -11.20 16.38 7.35
CA GLU A 444 -12.40 17.21 7.52
C GLU A 444 -13.69 16.40 7.74
N VAL A 445 -13.81 15.19 7.18
CA VAL A 445 -15.02 14.33 7.34
C VAL A 445 -14.73 13.03 8.10
N ARG A 446 -13.48 12.56 8.13
CA ARG A 446 -13.13 11.20 8.58
C ARG A 446 -12.20 11.22 9.80
N ARG A 447 -12.74 11.38 11.01
CA ARG A 447 -12.12 10.70 12.16
C ARG A 447 -12.65 9.27 12.22
N LEU A 448 -12.06 8.36 11.45
CA LEU A 448 -12.07 6.93 11.79
C LEU A 448 -10.78 6.67 12.60
N PRO A 449 -10.86 6.58 13.94
CA PRO A 449 -9.69 6.34 14.76
C PRO A 449 -9.06 5.00 14.36
N LYS A 450 -7.77 5.03 14.03
CA LYS A 450 -7.00 3.83 13.73
C LYS A 450 -6.27 3.38 15.00
N ILE A 451 -6.31 2.07 15.26
CA ILE A 451 -5.54 1.48 16.35
C ILE A 451 -4.03 1.53 16.08
N PRO A 452 -3.18 1.79 17.10
CA PRO A 452 -1.73 1.74 16.96
C PRO A 452 -1.22 0.40 16.41
N LYS A 453 -0.13 0.44 15.62
CA LYS A 453 0.45 -0.78 15.05
C LYS A 453 0.82 -1.76 16.17
N GLY A 454 0.40 -3.02 16.04
CA GLY A 454 0.71 -4.09 17.00
C GLY A 454 -0.20 -4.15 18.24
N THR A 455 -1.25 -3.33 18.32
CA THR A 455 -2.33 -3.44 19.32
C THR A 455 -3.60 -4.02 18.70
N ARG A 456 -4.59 -4.39 19.51
CA ARG A 456 -5.84 -5.02 19.07
C ARG A 456 -7.03 -4.61 19.95
N ASP A 457 -8.17 -4.39 19.31
CA ASP A 457 -9.46 -4.35 19.97
C ASP A 457 -10.02 -5.77 20.10
N PHE A 458 -10.78 -6.03 21.17
CA PHE A 458 -11.41 -7.33 21.42
C PHE A 458 -12.93 -7.16 21.43
N GLY A 459 -13.59 -7.78 20.46
CA GLY A 459 -15.05 -7.73 20.31
C GLY A 459 -15.78 -8.63 21.32
N LYS A 460 -17.12 -8.57 21.30
CA LYS A 460 -18.00 -9.27 22.25
C LYS A 460 -17.67 -10.76 22.42
N GLU A 461 -17.52 -11.49 21.31
CA GLU A 461 -17.23 -12.93 21.31
C GLU A 461 -15.86 -13.24 21.93
N GLN A 462 -14.85 -12.45 21.57
CA GLN A 462 -13.48 -12.61 22.09
C GLN A 462 -13.41 -12.27 23.58
N MET A 463 -14.14 -11.25 24.01
CA MET A 463 -14.22 -10.87 25.42
C MET A 463 -14.91 -11.94 26.25
N ALA A 464 -15.99 -12.56 25.78
CA ALA A 464 -16.67 -13.63 26.49
C ALA A 464 -15.74 -14.84 26.77
N ILE A 465 -14.92 -15.23 25.78
CA ILE A 465 -13.93 -16.29 25.94
C ILE A 465 -12.85 -15.89 26.95
N ARG A 466 -12.37 -14.64 26.87
CA ARG A 466 -11.33 -14.12 27.77
C ARG A 466 -11.79 -14.00 29.20
N GLU A 467 -13.00 -13.49 29.42
CA GLU A 467 -13.60 -13.39 30.75
C GLU A 467 -13.72 -14.77 31.40
N ARG A 468 -14.14 -15.79 30.64
CA ARG A 468 -14.16 -17.17 31.12
C ARG A 468 -12.75 -17.65 31.49
N ALA A 469 -11.76 -17.45 30.62
CA ALA A 469 -10.38 -17.85 30.91
C ALA A 469 -9.81 -17.13 32.14
N PHE A 470 -9.98 -15.80 32.23
CA PHE A 470 -9.52 -15.02 33.38
C PHE A 470 -10.23 -15.41 34.68
N SER A 471 -11.50 -15.79 34.63
CA SER A 471 -12.23 -16.29 35.79
C SER A 471 -11.64 -17.61 36.31
N ILE A 472 -11.35 -18.56 35.40
CA ILE A 472 -10.71 -19.83 35.75
C ILE A 472 -9.33 -19.56 36.36
N ILE A 473 -8.51 -18.75 35.67
CA ILE A 473 -7.16 -18.41 36.11
C ILE A 473 -7.16 -17.79 37.51
N THR A 474 -8.04 -16.80 37.71
CA THR A 474 -8.22 -16.14 39.00
C THR A 474 -8.68 -17.10 40.09
N GLY A 475 -9.57 -18.03 39.75
CA GLY A 475 -10.06 -19.06 40.67
C GLY A 475 -8.91 -19.92 41.20
N VAL A 476 -8.07 -20.45 40.31
CA VAL A 476 -6.90 -21.26 40.69
C VAL A 476 -5.92 -20.45 41.53
N PHE A 477 -5.54 -19.24 41.10
CA PHE A 477 -4.61 -18.40 41.87
C PHE A 477 -5.08 -18.15 43.30
N LYS A 478 -6.38 -17.89 43.50
CA LYS A 478 -6.95 -17.70 44.84
C LYS A 478 -6.97 -18.98 45.68
N MET A 479 -7.17 -20.15 45.07
CA MET A 479 -7.10 -21.44 45.79
C MET A 479 -5.70 -21.68 46.38
N HIS A 480 -4.66 -21.17 45.72
CA HIS A 480 -3.26 -21.21 46.20
C HIS A 480 -2.88 -20.01 47.08
N GLY A 481 -3.87 -19.26 47.59
CA GLY A 481 -3.64 -18.19 48.56
C GLY A 481 -3.05 -16.90 47.99
N ALA A 482 -2.98 -16.75 46.66
CA ALA A 482 -2.53 -15.50 46.06
C ALA A 482 -3.60 -14.42 46.13
N VAL A 483 -3.17 -13.20 46.44
CA VAL A 483 -4.01 -12.00 46.45
C VAL A 483 -3.83 -11.17 45.19
N ALA A 484 -4.89 -10.49 44.75
CA ALA A 484 -4.81 -9.60 43.59
C ALA A 484 -3.95 -8.38 43.92
N LEU A 485 -2.99 -8.06 43.06
CA LEU A 485 -2.24 -6.81 43.14
C LEU A 485 -2.31 -6.09 41.79
N ASP A 486 -2.75 -4.83 41.81
CA ASP A 486 -2.63 -3.96 40.65
C ASP A 486 -1.53 -2.92 40.87
N THR A 487 -0.72 -2.73 39.84
CA THR A 487 0.44 -1.83 39.84
C THR A 487 0.32 -0.84 38.68
N PRO A 488 0.96 0.34 38.78
CA PRO A 488 0.90 1.35 37.72
C PRO A 488 1.26 0.81 36.33
N VAL A 489 0.68 1.43 35.29
CA VAL A 489 0.96 1.07 33.88
C VAL A 489 2.34 1.56 33.42
N PHE A 490 2.87 2.59 34.06
CA PHE A 490 4.19 3.15 33.80
C PHE A 490 4.99 3.23 35.10
N GLU A 491 6.30 3.11 34.95
CA GLU A 491 7.28 3.13 36.04
C GLU A 491 8.33 4.19 35.74
N LEU A 492 9.05 4.64 36.77
CA LEU A 492 10.23 5.46 36.56
C LEU A 492 11.22 4.71 35.67
N ARG A 493 11.78 5.39 34.67
CA ARG A 493 12.71 4.79 33.71
C ARG A 493 13.87 4.11 34.42
N GLU A 494 14.41 4.73 35.46
CA GLU A 494 15.48 4.15 36.28
C GLU A 494 15.12 2.82 36.96
N THR A 495 13.84 2.61 37.28
CA THR A 495 13.38 1.35 37.89
C THR A 495 13.42 0.19 36.89
N LEU A 496 13.21 0.48 35.60
CA LEU A 496 13.26 -0.52 34.54
C LEU A 496 14.68 -0.69 33.97
N MET A 497 15.51 0.35 34.00
CA MET A 497 16.85 0.32 33.41
C MET A 497 17.82 -0.60 34.19
N GLY A 498 18.68 -1.31 33.46
CA GLY A 498 19.69 -2.20 34.02
C GLY A 498 19.24 -3.66 34.26
N LYS A 499 17.93 -3.94 34.33
CA LYS A 499 17.42 -5.32 34.51
C LYS A 499 17.32 -6.11 33.21
N TYR A 500 17.00 -5.44 32.10
CA TYR A 500 16.64 -6.10 30.83
C TYR A 500 17.77 -6.17 29.79
N GLY A 501 18.99 -5.72 30.09
CA GLY A 501 20.13 -5.83 29.16
C GLY A 501 19.82 -5.28 27.76
N GLU A 502 19.99 -6.09 26.71
CA GLU A 502 19.69 -5.71 25.31
C GLU A 502 18.20 -5.44 25.06
N ASP A 503 17.30 -6.07 25.81
CA ASP A 503 15.84 -5.91 25.69
C ASP A 503 15.36 -4.56 26.23
N SER A 504 16.22 -3.80 26.92
CA SER A 504 15.92 -2.41 27.31
C SER A 504 15.55 -1.52 26.12
N LYS A 505 16.01 -1.86 24.90
CA LYS A 505 15.65 -1.17 23.65
C LYS A 505 14.18 -1.33 23.26
N LEU A 506 13.50 -2.32 23.83
CA LEU A 506 12.09 -2.63 23.55
C LEU A 506 11.13 -1.89 24.49
N ILE A 507 11.63 -1.08 25.43
CA ILE A 507 10.78 -0.32 26.35
C ILE A 507 10.21 0.93 25.67
N TYR A 508 8.95 1.26 25.98
CA TYR A 508 8.33 2.51 25.54
C TYR A 508 8.58 3.61 26.55
N ASP A 509 9.46 4.55 26.21
CA ASP A 509 9.60 5.80 26.97
C ASP A 509 8.40 6.72 26.74
N LEU A 510 7.96 7.38 27.81
CA LEU A 510 6.90 8.38 27.79
C LEU A 510 7.50 9.78 27.73
N ALA A 511 6.94 10.63 26.87
CA ALA A 511 7.21 12.05 26.90
C ALA A 511 6.31 12.70 27.96
N ASP A 512 6.79 12.73 29.20
CA ASP A 512 6.08 13.38 30.30
C ASP A 512 6.16 14.92 30.18
N GLN A 513 5.05 15.59 30.49
CA GLN A 513 4.96 17.05 30.43
C GLN A 513 5.65 17.72 31.63
N GLY A 514 5.80 17.01 32.75
CA GLY A 514 6.50 17.44 33.96
C GLY A 514 8.01 17.20 33.94
N GLY A 515 8.54 16.55 32.89
CA GLY A 515 9.96 16.24 32.74
C GLY A 515 10.44 15.00 33.49
N GLU A 516 9.55 14.28 34.18
CA GLU A 516 9.91 13.04 34.86
C GLU A 516 10.06 11.91 33.84
N LEU A 517 11.20 11.22 33.86
CA LEU A 517 11.48 10.17 32.89
C LEU A 517 10.70 8.90 33.25
N CYS A 518 9.52 8.73 32.66
CA CYS A 518 8.69 7.54 32.81
C CYS A 518 8.75 6.64 31.58
N SER A 519 8.48 5.35 31.79
CA SER A 519 8.39 4.36 30.72
C SER A 519 7.23 3.39 31.00
N LEU A 520 6.57 2.87 29.97
CA LEU A 520 5.54 1.83 30.13
C LEU A 520 6.16 0.54 30.69
N ARG A 521 5.40 -0.17 31.53
CA ARG A 521 5.82 -1.44 32.10
C ARG A 521 6.06 -2.49 31.01
N TYR A 522 7.23 -3.11 31.07
CA TYR A 522 7.67 -4.16 30.15
C TYR A 522 7.10 -5.55 30.51
N ASP A 523 6.97 -5.79 31.82
CA ASP A 523 6.35 -6.95 32.45
C ASP A 523 5.64 -6.55 33.75
N LEU A 524 5.11 -7.53 34.49
CA LEU A 524 4.46 -7.31 35.78
C LEU A 524 5.38 -7.63 36.98
N THR A 525 6.55 -8.22 36.74
CA THR A 525 7.48 -8.68 37.78
C THR A 525 8.28 -7.51 38.39
N VAL A 526 8.81 -6.59 37.59
CA VAL A 526 9.55 -5.43 38.13
C VAL A 526 8.66 -4.49 38.95
N PRO A 527 7.45 -4.13 38.51
CA PRO A 527 6.51 -3.39 39.35
C PRO A 527 6.19 -4.09 40.68
N PHE A 528 6.10 -5.42 40.68
CA PHE A 528 5.90 -6.20 41.90
C PHE A 528 7.10 -6.13 42.84
N ALA A 529 8.31 -6.33 42.32
CA ALA A 529 9.53 -6.21 43.12
C ALA A 529 9.68 -4.81 43.75
N ARG A 530 9.37 -3.74 43.00
CA ARG A 530 9.30 -2.37 43.53
C ARG A 530 8.28 -2.27 44.65
N TYR A 531 7.07 -2.79 44.46
CA TYR A 531 6.01 -2.74 45.47
C TYR A 531 6.42 -3.45 46.78
N VAL A 532 7.01 -4.65 46.67
CA VAL A 532 7.52 -5.41 47.83
C VAL A 532 8.60 -4.62 48.57
N ALA A 533 9.57 -4.08 47.83
CA ALA A 533 10.67 -3.30 48.41
C ALA A 533 10.20 -2.00 49.07
N MET A 534 9.33 -1.24 48.41
CA MET A 534 8.82 0.05 48.89
C MET A 534 7.99 -0.09 50.17
N ASN A 535 7.30 -1.23 50.34
CA ASN A 535 6.43 -1.48 51.49
C ASN A 535 7.08 -2.40 52.56
N ASN A 536 8.34 -2.79 52.40
CA ASN A 536 9.06 -3.72 53.30
C ASN A 536 8.28 -5.02 53.57
N ILE A 537 7.70 -5.61 52.52
CA ILE A 537 6.91 -6.84 52.64
C ILE A 537 7.86 -8.05 52.70
N SER A 538 7.74 -8.86 53.76
CA SER A 538 8.61 -10.03 53.98
C SER A 538 8.15 -11.30 53.27
N SER A 539 6.84 -11.45 53.04
CA SER A 539 6.26 -12.57 52.30
C SER A 539 4.93 -12.17 51.67
N LEU A 540 4.69 -12.58 50.43
CA LEU A 540 3.46 -12.31 49.69
C LEU A 540 3.34 -13.28 48.51
N LYS A 541 2.18 -13.95 48.41
CA LYS A 541 1.74 -14.60 47.18
C LYS A 541 0.75 -13.69 46.49
N ARG A 542 0.99 -13.36 45.23
CA ARG A 542 0.12 -12.45 44.48
C ARG A 542 -0.19 -12.98 43.10
N TYR A 543 -1.27 -12.44 42.53
CA TYR A 543 -1.50 -12.56 41.10
C TYR A 543 -1.82 -11.20 40.48
N GLN A 544 -1.47 -11.04 39.20
CA GLN A 544 -1.89 -9.90 38.39
C GLN A 544 -2.15 -10.35 36.96
N ILE A 545 -3.30 -9.96 36.42
CA ILE A 545 -3.67 -10.18 35.02
C ILE A 545 -3.81 -8.81 34.37
N ALA A 546 -2.82 -8.41 33.58
CA ALA A 546 -2.78 -7.06 33.04
C ALA A 546 -2.03 -6.99 31.70
N LYS A 547 -2.29 -5.90 30.95
CA LYS A 547 -1.58 -5.61 29.71
C LYS A 547 -0.17 -5.11 29.98
N VAL A 548 0.76 -5.55 29.14
CA VAL A 548 2.17 -5.12 29.11
C VAL A 548 2.56 -4.67 27.71
N TYR A 549 3.61 -3.87 27.63
CA TYR A 549 3.96 -3.12 26.42
C TYR A 549 5.39 -3.37 26.01
N ARG A 550 5.58 -3.85 24.78
CA ARG A 550 6.90 -4.13 24.21
C ARG A 550 6.98 -3.54 22.82
N ARG A 551 8.04 -2.79 22.51
CA ARG A 551 8.28 -2.17 21.20
C ARG A 551 8.76 -3.20 20.17
N ASP A 552 8.13 -4.36 20.15
CA ASP A 552 8.39 -5.42 19.19
C ASP A 552 8.02 -4.98 17.77
N ASN A 553 8.71 -5.57 16.79
CA ASN A 553 8.28 -5.54 15.40
C ASN A 553 7.18 -6.59 15.22
N PRO A 554 5.92 -6.19 14.92
CA PRO A 554 4.80 -7.11 14.96
C PRO A 554 4.98 -8.27 13.96
N SER A 555 4.84 -9.49 14.47
CA SER A 555 4.85 -10.74 13.73
C SER A 555 3.90 -11.73 14.41
N LYS A 556 3.76 -12.95 13.88
CA LYS A 556 2.86 -13.96 14.48
C LYS A 556 3.29 -14.22 15.95
N GLY A 557 2.39 -13.95 16.89
CA GLY A 557 2.63 -14.11 18.33
C GLY A 557 3.42 -12.97 19.00
N ARG A 558 3.97 -12.00 18.25
CA ARG A 558 4.67 -10.83 18.81
C ARG A 558 3.83 -9.58 18.63
N TYR A 559 3.24 -9.12 19.73
CA TYR A 559 2.39 -7.94 19.79
C TYR A 559 3.07 -6.83 20.58
N ARG A 560 2.67 -5.58 20.32
CA ARG A 560 3.15 -4.43 21.10
C ARG A 560 2.37 -4.22 22.38
N GLU A 561 1.17 -4.77 22.46
CA GLU A 561 0.32 -4.85 23.64
C GLU A 561 -0.27 -6.26 23.73
N PHE A 562 -0.11 -6.90 24.90
CA PHE A 562 -0.72 -8.20 25.18
C PHE A 562 -0.87 -8.40 26.70
N TYR A 563 -1.69 -9.39 27.09
CA TYR A 563 -1.90 -9.73 28.51
C TYR A 563 -0.79 -10.65 29.01
N GLN A 564 -0.32 -10.38 30.23
CA GLN A 564 0.40 -11.33 31.07
C GLN A 564 -0.46 -11.69 32.28
N CYS A 565 -0.27 -12.93 32.74
CA CYS A 565 -0.89 -13.46 33.95
C CYS A 565 0.25 -13.95 34.83
N ASP A 566 0.58 -13.18 35.85
CA ASP A 566 1.68 -13.51 36.76
C ASP A 566 1.10 -14.09 38.05
N PHE A 567 1.73 -15.15 38.55
CA PHE A 567 1.55 -15.69 39.89
C PHE A 567 2.92 -15.68 40.55
N ASP A 568 3.12 -14.78 41.52
CA ASP A 568 4.41 -14.56 42.14
C ASP A 568 4.38 -14.95 43.60
N ILE A 569 5.46 -15.59 44.03
CA ILE A 569 5.72 -15.95 45.42
C ILE A 569 6.97 -15.18 45.86
N ALA A 570 6.80 -14.25 46.80
CA ALA A 570 7.89 -13.55 47.47
C ALA A 570 7.99 -14.00 48.93
N GLY A 571 9.22 -14.15 49.43
CA GLY A 571 9.52 -14.53 50.81
C GLY A 571 10.51 -15.68 50.90
N VAL A 572 10.76 -16.13 52.14
CA VAL A 572 11.61 -17.29 52.43
C VAL A 572 10.71 -18.50 52.69
N TYR A 573 10.91 -19.57 51.92
CA TYR A 573 10.15 -20.81 51.99
C TYR A 573 11.11 -22.01 52.03
N GLU A 574 10.58 -23.20 52.27
CA GLU A 574 11.39 -24.41 52.18
C GLU A 574 11.91 -24.64 50.75
N THR A 575 13.03 -25.33 50.65
CA THR A 575 13.69 -25.57 49.36
C THR A 575 12.74 -26.32 48.41
N MET A 576 12.60 -25.84 47.18
CA MET A 576 11.68 -26.35 46.13
C MET A 576 10.18 -26.20 46.39
N GLU A 577 9.74 -25.71 47.55
CA GLU A 577 8.30 -25.54 47.83
C GLU A 577 7.62 -24.58 46.83
N PRO A 578 8.17 -23.36 46.56
CA PRO A 578 7.59 -22.46 45.56
C PRO A 578 7.62 -23.03 44.14
N ASP A 579 8.70 -23.73 43.76
CA ASP A 579 8.83 -24.34 42.43
C ASP A 579 7.77 -25.43 42.21
N PHE A 580 7.56 -26.29 43.21
CA PHE A 580 6.50 -27.30 43.18
C PHE A 580 5.11 -26.67 43.09
N GLU A 581 4.86 -25.61 43.87
CA GLU A 581 3.58 -24.91 43.85
C GLU A 581 3.30 -24.27 42.49
N VAL A 582 4.29 -23.64 41.86
CA VAL A 582 4.14 -23.07 40.51
C VAL A 582 3.78 -24.16 39.49
N ILE A 583 4.41 -25.33 39.56
CA ILE A 583 4.07 -26.46 38.68
C ILE A 583 2.64 -26.92 38.96
N LYS A 584 2.24 -27.02 40.23
CA LYS A 584 0.89 -27.45 40.62
C LYS A 584 -0.17 -26.47 40.12
N VAL A 585 0.03 -25.17 40.34
CA VAL A 585 -0.82 -24.09 39.80
C VAL A 585 -0.92 -24.22 38.27
N LEU A 586 0.21 -24.39 37.57
CA LEU A 586 0.22 -24.54 36.11
C LEU A 586 -0.61 -25.76 35.67
N THR A 587 -0.42 -26.93 36.27
CA THR A 587 -1.20 -28.14 35.91
C THR A 587 -2.69 -27.93 36.09
N GLU A 588 -3.11 -27.38 37.24
CA GLU A 588 -4.53 -27.14 37.52
C GLU A 588 -5.14 -26.09 36.58
N LEU A 589 -4.36 -25.06 36.20
CA LEU A 589 -4.79 -24.09 35.20
C LEU A 589 -5.02 -24.74 33.85
N LEU A 590 -4.06 -25.52 33.34
CA LEU A 590 -4.16 -26.13 32.02
C LEU A 590 -5.27 -27.20 31.99
N ASP A 591 -5.45 -27.96 33.07
CA ASP A 591 -6.54 -28.93 33.22
C ASP A 591 -7.91 -28.24 33.21
N GLN A 592 -8.08 -27.17 33.98
CA GLN A 592 -9.38 -26.45 34.05
C GLN A 592 -9.68 -25.63 32.79
N LEU A 593 -8.66 -25.17 32.07
CA LEU A 593 -8.83 -24.50 30.78
C LEU A 593 -9.18 -25.47 29.64
N ASP A 594 -9.07 -26.78 29.87
CA ASP A 594 -9.38 -27.85 28.91
C ASP A 594 -8.70 -27.66 27.55
N ILE A 595 -7.37 -27.44 27.58
CA ILE A 595 -6.57 -27.17 26.38
C ILE A 595 -6.12 -28.45 25.64
N GLY A 596 -6.57 -29.63 26.09
CA GLY A 596 -6.13 -30.93 25.62
C GLY A 596 -4.86 -31.45 26.32
N SER A 597 -4.19 -32.43 25.71
CA SER A 597 -2.98 -33.03 26.27
C SER A 597 -1.78 -32.08 26.24
N TYR A 598 -1.04 -31.99 27.34
CA TYR A 598 0.16 -31.18 27.46
C TYR A 598 1.32 -31.95 28.11
N GLU A 599 2.54 -31.48 27.89
CA GLU A 599 3.78 -32.00 28.51
C GLU A 599 4.49 -30.84 29.23
N ILE A 600 4.86 -31.03 30.49
CA ILE A 600 5.64 -30.05 31.25
C ILE A 600 7.11 -30.49 31.25
N LYS A 601 7.96 -29.67 30.65
CA LYS A 601 9.42 -29.86 30.65
C LYS A 601 10.04 -29.02 31.76
N LEU A 602 10.64 -29.70 32.74
CA LEU A 602 11.36 -29.05 33.83
C LEU A 602 12.84 -28.92 33.47
N ASN A 603 13.41 -27.76 33.76
CA ASN A 603 14.82 -27.50 33.55
C ASN A 603 15.38 -26.68 34.72
N HIS A 604 16.69 -26.82 34.96
CA HIS A 604 17.42 -26.04 35.95
C HIS A 604 18.63 -25.41 35.29
N ARG A 605 18.83 -24.09 35.46
CA ARG A 605 19.93 -23.36 34.80
C ARG A 605 21.31 -23.98 35.01
N LYS A 606 21.60 -24.44 36.23
CA LYS A 606 22.85 -25.17 36.57
C LYS A 606 23.12 -26.41 35.68
N LEU A 607 22.10 -27.04 35.11
CA LEU A 607 22.32 -28.15 34.15
C LEU A 607 22.94 -27.62 32.86
N LEU A 608 22.42 -26.51 32.33
CA LEU A 608 22.98 -25.83 31.17
C LEU A 608 24.39 -25.30 31.48
N ASP A 609 24.58 -24.70 32.67
CA ASP A 609 25.88 -24.23 33.13
C ASP A 609 26.90 -25.38 33.14
N GLY A 610 26.56 -26.51 33.76
CA GLY A 610 27.43 -27.69 33.82
C GLY A 610 27.68 -28.33 32.45
N MET A 611 26.68 -28.37 31.56
CA MET A 611 26.88 -28.86 30.19
C MET A 611 27.90 -28.03 29.43
N LEU A 612 27.80 -26.70 29.50
CA LEU A 612 28.74 -25.81 28.82
C LEU A 612 30.14 -25.86 29.45
N GLU A 613 30.22 -26.01 30.78
CA GLU A 613 31.49 -26.21 31.49
C GLU A 613 32.19 -27.51 31.06
N ILE A 614 31.46 -28.63 30.99
CA ILE A 614 32.00 -29.93 30.52
C ILE A 614 32.44 -29.84 29.06
N CYS A 615 31.73 -29.05 28.24
CA CYS A 615 32.13 -28.77 26.86
C CYS A 615 33.34 -27.83 26.73
N GLY A 616 33.90 -27.32 27.84
CA GLY A 616 35.08 -26.46 27.86
C GLY A 616 34.81 -25.00 27.48
N VAL A 617 33.56 -24.54 27.59
CA VAL A 617 33.20 -23.14 27.28
C VAL A 617 33.69 -22.24 28.41
N PRO A 618 34.53 -21.21 28.12
CA PRO A 618 34.97 -20.27 29.14
C PRO A 618 33.80 -19.46 29.73
N PRO A 619 33.79 -19.16 31.04
CA PRO A 619 32.69 -18.44 31.69
C PRO A 619 32.35 -17.09 31.03
N GLU A 620 33.35 -16.38 30.52
CA GLU A 620 33.19 -15.10 29.82
C GLU A 620 32.41 -15.22 28.49
N LYS A 621 32.43 -16.40 27.86
CA LYS A 621 31.72 -16.67 26.59
C LYS A 621 30.34 -17.29 26.78
N PHE A 622 29.96 -17.59 28.02
CA PHE A 622 28.73 -18.31 28.36
C PHE A 622 27.48 -17.72 27.69
N ARG A 623 27.26 -16.40 27.83
CA ARG A 623 26.07 -15.72 27.26
C ARG A 623 26.07 -15.77 25.74
N THR A 624 27.22 -15.57 25.12
CA THR A 624 27.37 -15.57 23.65
C THR A 624 27.10 -16.95 23.06
N VAL A 625 27.60 -18.00 23.73
CA VAL A 625 27.33 -19.39 23.34
C VAL A 625 25.86 -19.75 23.52
N CYS A 626 25.23 -19.37 24.64
CA CYS A 626 23.79 -19.57 24.85
C CYS A 626 22.95 -18.86 23.78
N SER A 627 23.30 -17.62 23.42
CA SER A 627 22.64 -16.85 22.36
C SER A 627 22.76 -17.52 20.99
N SER A 628 23.88 -18.21 20.73
CA SER A 628 24.07 -18.98 19.50
C SER A 628 23.24 -20.27 19.51
N ILE A 629 23.16 -20.96 20.64
CA ILE A 629 22.35 -22.19 20.80
C ILE A 629 20.85 -21.87 20.60
N ASP A 630 20.35 -20.73 21.09
CA ASP A 630 18.95 -20.28 20.89
C ASP A 630 18.56 -20.15 19.41
N LYS A 631 19.55 -20.03 18.51
CA LYS A 631 19.31 -19.95 17.07
C LYS A 631 19.06 -21.30 16.41
N LEU A 632 19.26 -22.43 17.10
CA LEU A 632 19.04 -23.77 16.54
C LEU A 632 17.58 -23.99 16.09
N ASP A 633 16.62 -23.30 16.69
CA ASP A 633 15.21 -23.36 16.27
C ASP A 633 14.93 -22.55 14.99
N LYS A 634 15.88 -21.71 14.57
CA LYS A 634 15.73 -20.74 13.46
C LYS A 634 16.73 -20.96 12.33
N GLN A 635 17.84 -21.66 12.59
CA GLN A 635 18.97 -21.85 11.69
C GLN A 635 19.39 -23.31 11.67
N THR A 636 20.10 -23.73 10.62
CA THR A 636 20.61 -25.10 10.56
C THR A 636 21.77 -25.29 11.54
N PHE A 637 21.94 -26.52 12.03
CA PHE A 637 23.05 -26.88 12.91
C PHE A 637 24.43 -26.50 12.32
N GLU A 638 24.61 -26.63 11.00
CA GLU A 638 25.81 -26.19 10.27
C GLU A 638 26.13 -24.70 10.46
N GLN A 639 25.10 -23.85 10.39
CA GLN A 639 25.24 -22.40 10.56
C GLN A 639 25.60 -22.04 12.01
N VAL A 640 24.87 -22.61 12.97
CA VAL A 640 25.14 -22.41 14.39
C VAL A 640 26.53 -22.93 14.77
N LYS A 641 26.94 -24.08 14.22
CA LYS A 641 28.29 -24.62 14.43
C LYS A 641 29.37 -23.66 13.92
N LYS A 642 29.21 -23.08 12.72
CA LYS A 642 30.16 -22.07 12.21
C LYS A 642 30.23 -20.85 13.12
N GLU A 643 29.09 -20.38 13.62
CA GLU A 643 29.03 -19.28 14.58
C GLU A 643 29.76 -19.64 15.89
N LEU A 644 29.47 -20.81 16.46
CA LEU A 644 30.12 -21.30 17.68
C LEU A 644 31.64 -21.46 17.54
N VAL A 645 32.15 -21.87 16.37
CA VAL A 645 33.60 -21.96 16.10
C VAL A 645 34.24 -20.58 15.94
N SER A 646 33.46 -19.57 15.52
CA SER A 646 33.95 -18.20 15.36
C SER A 646 33.96 -17.37 16.66
N ILE A 647 33.27 -17.86 17.70
CA ILE A 647 33.17 -17.24 19.03
C ILE A 647 34.41 -17.54 19.86
#